data_AF-A0A6G9Z4Q7-F1
#
_entry.id   AF-A0A6G9Z4Q7-F1
#
_cell.length_a   1.000
_cell.length_b   1.000
_cell.length_c   1.000
_cell.angle_alpha   90.00
_cell.angle_beta   90.00
_cell.angle_gamma   90.00
#
_symmetry.space_group_name_H-M   'P 1'
#
loop_
_entity.id
_entity.type
_entity.pdbx_description
1 polymer ?
#
loop_
_entity_poly.entity_id
_entity_poly.type
_entity_poly.pdbx_seq_one_letter_code
_entity_poly.pdbx_strand_id
1 'polypeptide(L)'
;MSGSPECASTSSPTSPSRSGPPLARENPMVYQRDLVATAVGNRALVAAQAAVQQRLLERLDRLAPPAAANSDGSAARVVVDDGVRSQDSPLYRFLSRVIEVRGEPDRFDPGASITAEYDVPEHAWYTLDGVVPAGVVVETTQCVLTLLEHLGLNRDGGAYRLLSADPVFHGRLPREGQTIRFRAETTGFDTHGGSLLVRFAFRCHVGDTLIMEMADARAGFGAPAELLTGRESLAARHGRHRRDPRAPTKFKPLERSDRVDLTGEDIDQLTRGELAAVFGRYWDQRADGCNPSIRLSGSGIRMLDEITTIDRQGGSRGFGELSANRVVDPNGWYFHGAPGSSVMPATLLAEGAAQLLQVFAMYSGMHLVFPDGEFQPAFDIPTGVHVLGQVTPDVGTVSYRADITDATLIPRPTVVADVTVYADGRPVLRMTDAAVQVREKPGTPIGPDANGVMPFLGRRNHDGEATHSNEFHLALAGIGEFAAALGDELSAAAGFGNRVPRTPGGDYQRFDRIQHFDGNPGEFTEDSRLVTEYDSAPEWWYYLDNGAPTMPNFVYQEIALQSSLLLGYLLGGPLLFPEDDLYVRNLDGYATLTRPVELRGKTVRQETVLRSHLPGSGVLLQRFGFRLFADGELFYEGQTLYGYFPGEWLKHQRGLDAGKYRPSWLEEHPNPAGMHTLPIRSDDRWFRPQPNTGLRLASGRLHLVDEVTVVPGGGAFGKGYVHGTRAISPDDWYFNVHNDLDKVMPGTLGIESLVQALQVYVMDTGLAADMGRVVFEAPVGVQTRWTYRGQIEPHDKQMTFELSISEIRREPGRLLVIAHANVWKPGMRIYEVNDIAVEVRPADAHEEVVWQ
;
A
#
# COMPACT_ATOMS: atom_id res chain seq x y z
N MET A 1 -36.59 31.19 -58.92
CA MET A 1 -36.41 32.55 -58.38
C MET A 1 -35.28 32.43 -57.37
N SER A 2 -34.03 32.45 -57.83
CA SER A 2 -33.17 33.63 -58.08
C SER A 2 -32.45 34.09 -56.79
N GLY A 3 -31.14 33.80 -56.72
CA GLY A 3 -30.22 34.35 -55.71
C GLY A 3 -29.05 33.44 -55.32
N SER A 4 -28.09 33.23 -56.23
CA SER A 4 -26.72 32.75 -55.93
C SER A 4 -25.81 33.94 -55.53
N PRO A 5 -24.48 33.82 -55.28
CA PRO A 5 -23.59 32.64 -55.18
C PRO A 5 -22.71 32.70 -53.88
N GLU A 6 -21.73 31.85 -53.54
CA GLU A 6 -20.54 31.44 -54.30
C GLU A 6 -19.78 30.34 -53.54
N CYS A 7 -19.25 29.37 -54.28
CA CYS A 7 -18.35 28.33 -53.83
C CYS A 7 -17.33 28.08 -54.95
N ALA A 8 -16.13 27.67 -54.55
CA ALA A 8 -15.09 26.93 -55.30
C ALA A 8 -13.86 27.66 -55.90
N SER A 9 -12.69 27.24 -55.39
CA SER A 9 -11.64 26.48 -56.11
C SER A 9 -10.28 27.12 -56.52
N THR A 10 -9.22 26.48 -55.99
CA THR A 10 -8.00 25.95 -56.65
C THR A 10 -6.89 26.85 -57.22
N SER A 11 -5.63 26.56 -56.84
CA SER A 11 -4.58 26.05 -57.75
C SER A 11 -3.24 25.70 -57.05
N SER A 12 -2.69 24.53 -57.40
CA SER A 12 -1.30 24.05 -57.20
C SER A 12 -0.42 24.51 -58.40
N PRO A 13 0.81 24.00 -58.70
CA PRO A 13 1.92 23.40 -57.91
C PRO A 13 3.31 24.02 -58.28
N THR A 14 4.43 23.61 -57.64
CA THR A 14 5.74 23.33 -58.28
C THR A 14 6.87 23.04 -57.26
N SER A 15 7.58 21.94 -57.49
CA SER A 15 8.98 21.67 -57.12
C SER A 15 9.70 21.31 -58.46
N PRO A 16 11.05 21.39 -58.66
CA PRO A 16 12.05 20.64 -57.87
C PRO A 16 13.52 21.17 -57.83
N SER A 17 14.35 20.45 -57.05
CA SER A 17 15.77 20.08 -57.30
C SER A 17 16.87 21.15 -57.08
N ARG A 18 18.12 20.86 -56.66
CA ARG A 18 18.84 19.74 -56.02
C ARG A 18 20.30 20.22 -55.86
N SER A 19 21.07 19.47 -55.06
CA SER A 19 22.55 19.42 -54.95
C SER A 19 23.19 20.49 -54.06
N GLY A 20 24.09 20.15 -53.12
CA GLY A 20 24.70 18.88 -52.78
C GLY A 20 25.69 19.03 -51.61
N PRO A 21 26.19 17.92 -51.05
CA PRO A 21 26.84 17.79 -49.73
C PRO A 21 28.38 17.54 -49.93
N PRO A 22 29.19 16.79 -49.14
CA PRO A 22 29.02 16.05 -47.86
C PRO A 22 30.25 16.04 -46.90
N LEU A 23 30.19 15.14 -45.90
CA LEU A 23 31.25 14.35 -45.21
C LEU A 23 31.47 14.74 -43.73
N ALA A 24 31.37 13.92 -42.68
CA ALA A 24 31.30 12.47 -42.40
C ALA A 24 32.43 12.07 -41.42
N ARG A 25 32.13 11.01 -40.64
CA ARG A 25 32.99 10.14 -39.79
C ARG A 25 33.10 10.57 -38.33
N GLU A 26 33.07 9.68 -37.33
CA GLU A 26 32.86 8.23 -37.20
C GLU A 26 32.79 7.97 -35.67
N ASN A 27 31.95 7.05 -35.24
CA ASN A 27 31.99 6.45 -33.89
C ASN A 27 33.10 5.35 -33.88
N PRO A 28 33.70 4.94 -32.74
CA PRO A 28 33.03 3.90 -31.95
C PRO A 28 33.32 3.84 -30.44
N MET A 29 32.41 3.15 -29.75
CA MET A 29 32.62 2.52 -28.43
C MET A 29 33.88 1.66 -28.38
N VAL A 30 34.54 1.61 -27.21
CA VAL A 30 35.22 0.41 -26.71
C VAL A 30 34.76 0.15 -25.28
N TYR A 31 34.16 -1.02 -25.10
CA TYR A 31 33.87 -1.70 -23.84
C TYR A 31 34.97 -2.73 -23.58
N GLN A 32 35.18 -3.06 -22.29
CA GLN A 32 35.75 -4.29 -21.71
C GLN A 32 37.21 -4.32 -21.18
N ARG A 33 37.27 -4.49 -19.84
CA ARG A 33 37.87 -5.62 -19.06
C ARG A 33 39.35 -5.62 -18.71
N ASP A 34 39.68 -5.44 -17.42
CA ASP A 34 39.83 -6.52 -16.39
C ASP A 34 40.44 -5.94 -15.09
N LEU A 35 39.74 -6.00 -13.95
CA LEU A 35 39.83 -6.98 -12.85
C LEU A 35 41.06 -6.84 -11.92
N VAL A 36 40.77 -6.37 -10.70
CA VAL A 36 41.29 -6.80 -9.38
C VAL A 36 42.73 -6.44 -9.00
N ALA A 37 42.85 -5.54 -8.01
CA ALA A 37 43.58 -5.85 -6.77
C ALA A 37 43.12 -4.94 -5.61
N THR A 38 42.65 -5.63 -4.59
CA THR A 38 42.27 -5.29 -3.22
C THR A 38 43.18 -4.31 -2.47
N ALA A 39 42.54 -3.63 -1.49
CA ALA A 39 43.07 -3.13 -0.23
C ALA A 39 44.08 -1.95 -0.27
N VAL A 40 43.61 -0.80 0.23
CA VAL A 40 44.24 0.19 1.16
C VAL A 40 43.39 1.45 0.97
N GLY A 41 42.39 1.77 1.79
CA GLY A 41 42.43 1.84 3.24
C GLY A 41 42.20 3.30 3.62
N ASN A 42 40.98 3.61 4.09
CA ASN A 42 40.61 4.60 5.12
C ASN A 42 41.44 5.90 5.31
N ARG A 43 42.14 6.41 4.30
CA ARG A 43 42.99 7.60 4.43
C ARG A 43 42.35 8.86 3.89
N ALA A 44 41.54 8.80 2.83
CA ALA A 44 40.88 10.00 2.31
C ALA A 44 39.79 10.53 3.24
N LEU A 45 38.99 9.63 3.84
CA LEU A 45 37.93 10.00 4.79
C LEU A 45 38.49 10.43 6.14
N VAL A 46 39.49 9.71 6.68
CA VAL A 46 40.21 10.10 7.91
C VAL A 46 41.03 11.38 7.68
N ALA A 47 41.62 11.61 6.50
CA ALA A 47 42.28 12.86 6.18
C ALA A 47 41.30 14.02 6.01
N ALA A 48 40.10 13.79 5.48
CA ALA A 48 39.05 14.80 5.42
C ALA A 48 38.53 15.15 6.83
N GLN A 49 38.33 14.16 7.68
CA GLN A 49 37.88 14.32 9.07
C GLN A 49 38.96 14.96 9.96
N ALA A 50 40.22 14.58 9.77
CA ALA A 50 41.38 15.21 10.42
C ALA A 50 41.62 16.64 9.90
N ALA A 51 41.44 16.91 8.60
CA ALA A 51 41.57 18.26 8.05
C ALA A 51 40.45 19.21 8.52
N VAL A 52 39.24 18.69 8.76
CA VAL A 52 38.14 19.44 9.39
C VAL A 52 38.47 19.71 10.87
N GLN A 53 38.96 18.73 11.62
CA GLN A 53 39.42 18.92 13.01
C GLN A 53 40.61 19.90 13.11
N GLN A 54 41.59 19.82 12.22
CA GLN A 54 42.77 20.70 12.23
C GLN A 54 42.40 22.15 11.87
N ARG A 55 41.49 22.36 10.90
CA ARG A 55 40.98 23.71 10.57
C ARG A 55 40.12 24.31 11.67
N LEU A 56 39.46 23.49 12.48
CA LEU A 56 38.74 23.90 13.69
C LEU A 56 39.71 24.31 14.82
N LEU A 57 40.80 23.54 15.02
CA LEU A 57 41.83 23.82 16.04
C LEU A 57 42.70 25.05 15.68
N GLU A 58 43.11 25.21 14.41
CA GLU A 58 43.92 26.35 13.97
C GLU A 58 43.16 27.70 13.98
N ARG A 59 41.82 27.66 13.97
CA ARG A 59 40.97 28.84 14.15
C ARG A 59 40.83 29.27 15.61
N LEU A 60 41.02 28.35 16.56
CA LEU A 60 40.93 28.62 18.00
C LEU A 60 42.19 29.30 18.56
N ASP A 61 43.39 29.03 18.00
CA ASP A 61 44.65 29.61 18.52
C ASP A 61 44.95 31.06 18.09
N ARG A 62 44.19 31.64 17.13
CA ARG A 62 44.47 32.98 16.59
C ARG A 62 43.67 34.13 17.23
N LEU A 63 42.87 33.87 18.27
CA LEU A 63 41.91 34.84 18.82
C LEU A 63 42.05 35.09 20.33
N ALA A 64 43.27 35.15 20.87
CA ALA A 64 43.50 35.65 22.23
C ALA A 64 44.20 37.03 22.23
N PRO A 65 43.55 38.11 22.70
CA PRO A 65 44.22 39.30 23.22
C PRO A 65 44.13 39.40 24.76
N PRO A 66 45.05 40.15 25.41
CA PRO A 66 45.25 40.11 26.86
C PRO A 66 44.34 41.06 27.66
N ALA A 67 44.27 40.80 28.96
CA ALA A 67 43.41 41.42 29.98
C ALA A 67 43.67 42.91 30.30
N ALA A 68 42.60 43.64 30.64
CA ALA A 68 42.62 44.82 31.53
C ALA A 68 41.19 45.15 32.04
N ALA A 69 41.12 45.89 33.16
CA ALA A 69 40.05 45.89 34.17
C ALA A 69 39.18 47.17 34.25
N ASN A 70 38.01 47.03 34.91
CA ASN A 70 37.16 48.00 35.66
C ASN A 70 36.56 49.19 34.86
N SER A 71 35.38 49.78 35.13
CA SER A 71 34.42 49.78 36.26
C SER A 71 33.08 50.45 35.85
N ASP A 72 32.01 50.12 36.59
CA ASP A 72 30.80 50.91 36.94
C ASP A 72 29.69 51.28 35.91
N GLY A 73 28.44 50.90 36.26
CA GLY A 73 27.42 51.91 36.55
C GLY A 73 26.12 51.99 35.71
N SER A 74 25.18 51.06 35.96
CA SER A 74 23.71 51.25 35.95
C SER A 74 22.87 51.21 34.64
N ALA A 75 21.68 50.61 34.80
CA ALA A 75 20.47 50.56 33.95
C ALA A 75 20.47 49.60 32.74
N ALA A 76 20.09 48.34 32.98
CA ALA A 76 19.99 47.31 31.95
C ALA A 76 18.76 47.50 31.03
N ARG A 77 18.99 48.13 29.87
CA ARG A 77 18.35 47.76 28.61
C ARG A 77 19.11 46.55 28.08
N VAL A 78 18.45 45.42 27.84
CA VAL A 78 19.07 44.28 27.16
C VAL A 78 19.33 44.70 25.71
N VAL A 79 20.57 45.11 25.43
CA VAL A 79 21.10 45.25 24.08
C VAL A 79 21.30 43.84 23.55
N VAL A 80 20.64 43.53 22.43
CA VAL A 80 20.89 42.33 21.64
C VAL A 80 22.32 42.41 21.15
N ASP A 81 23.18 41.52 21.66
CA ASP A 81 24.51 41.32 21.13
C ASP A 81 24.40 40.45 19.86
N ASP A 82 24.55 41.08 18.70
CA ASP A 82 24.68 40.41 17.39
C ASP A 82 25.99 39.56 17.28
N GLY A 83 26.73 39.39 18.38
CA GLY A 83 28.02 38.70 18.46
C GLY A 83 28.00 37.24 18.92
N VAL A 84 26.87 36.63 19.32
CA VAL A 84 26.88 35.22 19.78
C VAL A 84 26.72 34.23 18.62
N ARG A 85 27.72 34.17 17.73
CA ARG A 85 28.10 32.87 17.15
C ARG A 85 29.01 32.20 18.17
N SER A 86 28.46 31.43 19.11
CA SER A 86 29.31 30.65 20.02
C SER A 86 30.17 29.70 19.18
N GLN A 87 31.49 29.86 19.23
CA GLN A 87 32.46 29.01 18.53
C GLN A 87 32.49 27.56 19.06
N ASP A 88 31.72 27.26 20.11
CA ASP A 88 31.56 25.93 20.73
C ASP A 88 30.12 25.38 20.61
N SER A 89 29.50 25.45 19.43
CA SER A 89 28.20 24.77 19.25
C SER A 89 28.42 23.27 19.06
N PRO A 90 27.94 22.40 19.97
CA PRO A 90 28.06 20.96 19.77
C PRO A 90 27.28 20.56 18.51
N LEU A 91 27.73 19.51 17.82
CA LEU A 91 27.22 19.06 16.51
C LEU A 91 25.71 18.83 16.45
N TYR A 92 25.02 18.74 17.60
CA TYR A 92 23.60 18.41 17.75
C TYR A 92 22.79 19.49 18.49
N ARG A 93 23.05 20.77 18.17
CA ARG A 93 22.27 21.91 18.67
C ARG A 93 21.57 22.63 17.51
N PHE A 94 20.24 22.56 17.49
CA PHE A 94 19.41 23.08 16.39
C PHE A 94 18.67 24.37 16.79
N LEU A 95 19.44 25.37 17.24
CA LEU A 95 18.95 26.68 17.67
C LEU A 95 19.89 27.76 17.16
N SER A 96 19.44 28.60 16.25
CA SER A 96 20.23 29.72 15.71
C SER A 96 20.02 31.00 16.53
N ARG A 97 18.79 31.28 16.96
CA ARG A 97 18.45 32.49 17.73
C ARG A 97 17.15 32.33 18.52
N VAL A 98 17.06 33.07 19.62
CA VAL A 98 15.84 33.21 20.42
C VAL A 98 15.17 34.53 20.04
N ILE A 99 13.89 34.47 19.69
CA ILE A 99 13.10 35.63 19.25
C ILE A 99 12.35 36.26 20.43
N GLU A 100 11.76 35.41 21.28
CA GLU A 100 10.97 35.85 22.42
C GLU A 100 11.07 34.83 23.54
N VAL A 101 11.18 35.31 24.78
CA VAL A 101 10.97 34.50 25.99
C VAL A 101 9.95 35.22 26.86
N ARG A 102 8.92 34.50 27.32
CA ARG A 102 7.93 34.98 28.27
C ARG A 102 7.94 34.09 29.51
N GLY A 103 8.01 34.71 30.67
CA GLY A 103 8.07 34.03 31.96
C GLY A 103 8.90 34.86 32.93
N GLU A 104 8.45 34.93 34.18
CA GLU A 104 9.18 35.61 35.24
C GLU A 104 10.36 34.72 35.70
N PRO A 105 11.58 35.27 35.81
CA PRO A 105 12.70 34.55 36.40
C PRO A 105 12.36 34.01 37.80
N ASP A 106 12.95 32.87 38.15
CA ASP A 106 12.74 32.14 39.41
C ASP A 106 11.30 31.66 39.65
N ARG A 107 10.46 31.60 38.61
CA ARG A 107 9.07 31.12 38.68
C ARG A 107 8.76 30.05 37.63
N PHE A 108 8.43 28.85 38.10
CA PHE A 108 7.98 27.72 37.27
C PHE A 108 6.45 27.69 37.14
N ASP A 109 5.88 28.70 36.48
CA ASP A 109 4.43 28.82 36.27
C ASP A 109 4.01 28.39 34.85
N PRO A 110 2.85 27.73 34.67
CA PRO A 110 2.28 27.46 33.35
C PRO A 110 2.09 28.75 32.54
N GLY A 111 2.26 28.66 31.22
CA GLY A 111 2.16 29.78 30.28
C GLY A 111 3.49 30.47 29.98
N ALA A 112 4.60 30.05 30.61
CA ALA A 112 5.93 30.45 30.18
C ALA A 112 6.21 29.90 28.78
N SER A 113 6.86 30.69 27.91
CA SER A 113 7.07 30.30 26.53
C SER A 113 8.38 30.81 25.96
N ILE A 114 8.90 30.09 24.97
CA ILE A 114 10.04 30.50 24.16
C ILE A 114 9.67 30.37 22.69
N THR A 115 9.97 31.41 21.91
CA THR A 115 9.92 31.38 20.45
C THR A 115 11.33 31.54 19.93
N ALA A 116 11.73 30.67 19.03
CA ALA A 116 13.10 30.56 18.54
C ALA A 116 13.13 30.11 17.09
N GLU A 117 14.29 30.28 16.46
CA GLU A 117 14.52 29.95 15.07
C GLU A 117 15.79 29.13 14.89
N TYR A 118 15.76 28.28 13.87
CA TYR A 118 16.91 27.55 13.36
C TYR A 118 17.00 27.72 11.85
N ASP A 119 18.11 28.27 11.38
CA ASP A 119 18.43 28.35 9.96
C ASP A 119 19.10 27.05 9.54
N VAL A 120 18.46 26.30 8.64
CA VAL A 120 19.00 25.04 8.14
C VAL A 120 20.18 25.36 7.20
N PRO A 121 21.43 24.97 7.53
CA PRO A 121 22.57 25.26 6.67
C PRO A 121 22.45 24.55 5.32
N GLU A 122 23.00 25.15 4.27
CA GLU A 122 23.25 24.43 3.01
C GLU A 122 24.28 23.31 3.22
N HIS A 123 24.04 22.17 2.57
CA HIS A 123 24.85 20.96 2.67
C HIS A 123 25.05 20.49 4.12
N ALA A 124 24.00 20.60 4.93
CA ALA A 124 24.04 20.18 6.31
C ALA A 124 24.31 18.67 6.40
N TRP A 125 25.23 18.28 7.28
CA TRP A 125 25.73 16.90 7.35
C TRP A 125 24.65 15.85 7.67
N TYR A 126 23.48 16.28 8.17
CA TYR A 126 22.35 15.44 8.56
C TYR A 126 21.23 15.42 7.51
N THR A 127 21.31 16.15 6.41
CA THR A 127 20.22 16.19 5.42
C THR A 127 20.37 15.07 4.39
N LEU A 128 19.23 14.62 3.86
CA LEU A 128 19.16 13.73 2.71
C LEU A 128 18.52 14.50 1.56
N ASP A 129 19.26 14.75 0.48
CA ASP A 129 18.75 15.54 -0.67
C ASP A 129 18.17 16.90 -0.24
N GLY A 130 18.89 17.54 0.69
CA GLY A 130 18.50 18.80 1.29
C GLY A 130 17.30 18.74 2.23
N VAL A 131 16.71 17.58 2.52
CA VAL A 131 15.60 17.41 3.46
C VAL A 131 16.12 17.15 4.88
N VAL A 132 15.57 17.86 5.86
CA VAL A 132 15.88 17.67 7.28
C VAL A 132 15.11 16.46 7.83
N PRO A 133 15.76 15.45 8.44
CA PRO A 133 15.07 14.30 9.01
C PRO A 133 14.12 14.67 10.15
N ALA A 134 13.05 13.88 10.31
CA ALA A 134 12.04 14.13 11.33
C ALA A 134 12.62 14.17 12.75
N GLY A 135 13.59 13.29 13.06
CA GLY A 135 14.28 13.30 14.36
C GLY A 135 14.96 14.64 14.67
N VAL A 136 15.55 15.28 13.66
CA VAL A 136 16.21 16.60 13.80
C VAL A 136 15.18 17.71 14.03
N VAL A 137 14.03 17.65 13.34
CA VAL A 137 12.93 18.62 13.58
C VAL A 137 12.42 18.51 15.01
N VAL A 138 12.23 17.29 15.53
CA VAL A 138 11.81 17.06 16.92
C VAL A 138 12.90 17.51 17.90
N GLU A 139 14.19 17.38 17.56
CA GLU A 139 15.28 17.82 18.43
C GLU A 139 15.31 19.34 18.67
N THR A 140 14.65 20.15 17.83
CA THR A 140 14.50 21.60 18.09
C THR A 140 13.79 21.90 19.42
N THR A 141 13.07 20.92 20.00
CA THR A 141 12.51 20.98 21.37
C THR A 141 13.55 21.22 22.47
N GLN A 142 14.85 21.04 22.20
CA GLN A 142 15.94 21.43 23.09
C GLN A 142 15.85 22.89 23.56
N CYS A 143 15.18 23.78 22.83
CA CYS A 143 14.96 25.17 23.25
C CYS A 143 14.21 25.29 24.58
N VAL A 144 13.46 24.25 25.00
CA VAL A 144 12.82 24.20 26.31
C VAL A 144 13.86 24.27 27.43
N LEU A 145 15.05 23.68 27.26
CA LEU A 145 16.11 23.81 28.26
C LEU A 145 16.51 25.28 28.44
N THR A 146 16.65 26.04 27.36
CA THR A 146 16.92 27.49 27.41
C THR A 146 15.80 28.26 28.09
N LEU A 147 14.53 27.87 27.87
CA LEU A 147 13.41 28.44 28.62
C LEU A 147 13.53 28.15 30.13
N LEU A 148 13.83 26.90 30.52
CA LEU A 148 13.97 26.54 31.92
C LEU A 148 15.12 27.29 32.60
N GLU A 149 16.26 27.46 31.92
CA GLU A 149 17.39 28.27 32.39
C GLU A 149 16.96 29.72 32.66
N HIS A 150 16.17 30.32 31.75
CA HIS A 150 15.59 31.65 31.95
C HIS A 150 14.65 31.73 33.16
N LEU A 151 13.91 30.65 33.45
CA LEU A 151 13.03 30.55 34.62
C LEU A 151 13.79 30.25 35.93
N GLY A 152 15.12 30.18 35.91
CA GLY A 152 15.95 29.99 37.11
C GLY A 152 16.44 28.55 37.33
N LEU A 153 16.37 27.67 36.33
CA LEU A 153 16.96 26.32 36.42
C LEU A 153 18.48 26.39 36.54
N ASN A 154 19.04 25.88 37.64
CA ASN A 154 20.48 25.66 37.78
C ASN A 154 20.89 24.32 37.15
N ARG A 155 21.94 24.33 36.33
CA ARG A 155 22.48 23.17 35.63
C ARG A 155 23.34 22.24 36.51
N ASP A 156 23.70 22.66 37.72
CA ASP A 156 24.62 21.91 38.58
C ASP A 156 24.10 20.50 38.91
N GLY A 157 24.77 19.47 38.40
CA GLY A 157 24.56 18.06 38.77
C GLY A 157 23.30 17.38 38.19
N GLY A 158 22.49 18.06 37.38
CA GLY A 158 21.27 17.49 36.78
C GLY A 158 21.35 17.32 35.25
N ALA A 159 20.55 16.40 34.71
CA ALA A 159 20.49 16.11 33.28
C ALA A 159 19.09 16.39 32.71
N TYR A 160 19.03 17.11 31.59
CA TYR A 160 17.78 17.32 30.83
C TYR A 160 17.45 16.08 29.99
N ARG A 161 16.20 15.62 30.05
CA ARG A 161 15.70 14.47 29.28
C ARG A 161 14.31 14.76 28.74
N LEU A 162 14.11 14.54 27.44
CA LEU A 162 12.78 14.30 26.92
C LEU A 162 12.29 12.94 27.45
N LEU A 163 11.08 12.90 27.97
CA LEU A 163 10.49 11.71 28.61
C LEU A 163 9.37 11.13 27.75
N SER A 164 8.57 11.99 27.13
CA SER A 164 7.58 11.60 26.14
C SER A 164 7.23 12.76 25.22
N ALA A 165 6.85 12.45 23.99
CA ALA A 165 6.33 13.42 23.03
C ALA A 165 5.31 12.74 22.11
N ASP A 166 4.44 13.52 21.50
CA ASP A 166 3.41 13.08 20.56
C ASP A 166 3.45 13.92 19.26
N PRO A 167 4.59 13.98 18.53
CA PRO A 167 4.66 14.75 17.30
C PRO A 167 3.57 14.33 16.30
N VAL A 168 2.86 15.33 15.81
CA VAL A 168 1.97 15.24 14.65
C VAL A 168 2.58 16.11 13.56
N PHE A 169 2.94 15.51 12.43
CA PHE A 169 3.39 16.26 11.26
C PHE A 169 2.19 16.57 10.37
N HIS A 170 2.04 17.82 9.94
CA HIS A 170 0.93 18.28 9.08
C HIS A 170 1.41 18.61 7.65
N GLY A 171 2.72 18.65 7.45
CA GLY A 171 3.32 19.09 6.19
C GLY A 171 4.70 18.52 5.98
N ARG A 172 5.29 18.89 4.84
CA ARG A 172 6.62 18.41 4.44
C ARG A 172 7.69 18.87 5.43
N LEU A 173 8.70 18.02 5.58
CA LEU A 173 9.90 18.32 6.33
C LEU A 173 10.63 19.56 5.77
N PRO A 174 11.27 20.37 6.64
CA PRO A 174 12.08 21.51 6.22
C PRO A 174 13.21 21.09 5.28
N ARG A 175 13.67 22.05 4.49
CA ARG A 175 14.83 21.92 3.61
C ARG A 175 15.97 22.86 3.98
N GLU A 176 17.15 22.55 3.47
CA GLU A 176 18.31 23.44 3.48
C GLU A 176 17.97 24.85 2.98
N GLY A 177 18.58 25.85 3.60
CA GLY A 177 18.31 27.27 3.32
C GLY A 177 17.01 27.80 3.91
N GLN A 178 16.12 26.95 4.43
CA GLN A 178 14.91 27.39 5.11
C GLN A 178 15.16 27.69 6.59
N THR A 179 14.35 28.58 7.15
CA THR A 179 14.31 28.84 8.59
C THR A 179 13.12 28.11 9.20
N ILE A 180 13.41 27.31 10.23
CA ILE A 180 12.41 26.68 11.08
C ILE A 180 12.14 27.62 12.24
N ARG A 181 10.89 28.04 12.42
CA ARG A 181 10.44 28.80 13.59
C ARG A 181 9.64 27.90 14.51
N PHE A 182 10.05 27.82 15.77
CA PHE A 182 9.37 26.99 16.75
C PHE A 182 9.01 27.76 18.02
N ARG A 183 7.92 27.34 18.65
CA ARG A 183 7.42 27.89 19.90
C ARG A 183 7.11 26.76 20.87
N ALA A 184 7.72 26.80 22.04
CA ALA A 184 7.36 25.95 23.17
C ALA A 184 6.62 26.77 24.22
N GLU A 185 5.57 26.21 24.80
CA GLU A 185 4.79 26.83 25.86
C GLU A 185 4.50 25.82 26.98
N THR A 186 4.88 26.16 28.21
CA THR A 186 4.73 25.27 29.36
C THR A 186 3.27 25.19 29.78
N THR A 187 2.78 23.97 29.96
CA THR A 187 1.40 23.68 30.37
C THR A 187 1.34 23.20 31.82
N GLY A 188 2.48 22.87 32.41
CA GLY A 188 2.58 22.52 33.82
C GLY A 188 3.98 22.16 34.26
N PHE A 189 4.20 22.28 35.55
CA PHE A 189 5.41 21.84 36.23
C PHE A 189 5.04 20.86 37.34
N ASP A 190 5.96 19.96 37.64
CA ASP A 190 5.85 19.03 38.76
C ASP A 190 7.26 18.73 39.31
N THR A 191 7.35 18.18 40.51
CA THR A 191 8.61 17.75 41.11
C THR A 191 8.49 16.32 41.60
N HIS A 192 9.41 15.46 41.16
CA HIS A 192 9.45 14.07 41.56
C HIS A 192 10.87 13.65 41.93
N GLY A 193 11.07 13.14 43.14
CA GLY A 193 12.39 12.69 43.61
C GLY A 193 13.44 13.78 43.80
N GLY A 194 13.11 15.06 43.60
CA GLY A 194 14.10 16.15 43.51
C GLY A 194 14.38 16.58 42.07
N SER A 195 13.87 15.84 41.09
CA SER A 195 13.88 16.20 39.68
C SER A 195 12.69 17.09 39.30
N LEU A 196 12.94 18.12 38.48
CA LEU A 196 11.91 18.97 37.89
C LEU A 196 11.30 18.27 36.68
N LEU A 197 9.98 18.25 36.58
CA LEU A 197 9.25 17.79 35.41
C LEU A 197 8.51 18.97 34.78
N VAL A 198 8.55 19.06 33.45
CA VAL A 198 7.84 20.07 32.67
C VAL A 198 6.97 19.40 31.62
N ARG A 199 5.72 19.87 31.53
CA ARG A 199 4.82 19.60 30.41
C ARG A 199 4.76 20.82 29.52
N PHE A 200 4.77 20.64 28.21
CA PHE A 200 4.72 21.74 27.26
C PHE A 200 4.02 21.34 25.97
N ALA A 201 3.40 22.33 25.33
CA ALA A 201 2.99 22.26 23.94
C ALA A 201 4.11 22.81 23.06
N PHE A 202 4.25 22.28 21.84
CA PHE A 202 5.27 22.69 20.89
C PHE A 202 4.67 22.87 19.49
N ARG A 203 5.06 23.93 18.79
CA ARG A 203 4.65 24.15 17.40
C ARG A 203 5.84 24.56 16.56
N CYS A 204 5.91 24.05 15.34
CA CYS A 204 7.02 24.23 14.41
C CYS A 204 6.48 24.67 13.04
N HIS A 205 7.00 25.78 12.52
CA HIS A 205 6.60 26.39 11.27
C HIS A 205 7.80 26.58 10.33
N VAL A 206 7.54 26.51 9.03
CA VAL A 206 8.45 26.99 7.98
C VAL A 206 7.68 28.03 7.17
N GLY A 207 8.16 29.27 7.17
CA GLY A 207 7.34 30.41 6.74
C GLY A 207 6.05 30.49 7.59
N ASP A 208 4.90 30.55 6.91
CA ASP A 208 3.57 30.59 7.56
C ASP A 208 2.92 29.21 7.70
N THR A 209 3.59 28.14 7.27
CA THR A 209 3.04 26.77 7.30
C THR A 209 3.42 26.07 8.59
N LEU A 210 2.42 25.63 9.36
CA LEU A 210 2.61 24.69 10.48
C LEU A 210 2.99 23.32 9.92
N ILE A 211 4.18 22.83 10.25
CA ILE A 211 4.68 21.54 9.76
C ILE A 211 4.63 20.43 10.81
N MET A 212 4.72 20.79 12.09
CA MET A 212 4.67 19.84 13.21
C MET A 212 4.12 20.52 14.46
N GLU A 213 3.32 19.80 15.23
CA GLU A 213 2.97 20.17 16.60
C GLU A 213 3.09 19.00 17.58
N MET A 214 3.14 19.32 18.87
CA MET A 214 3.04 18.41 20.00
C MET A 214 2.09 19.04 21.00
N ALA A 215 1.02 18.35 21.36
CA ALA A 215 0.02 18.87 22.29
C ALA A 215 0.40 18.61 23.75
N ASP A 216 1.02 17.46 24.05
CA ASP A 216 1.52 17.09 25.39
C ASP A 216 2.91 16.43 25.29
N ALA A 217 3.95 17.27 25.29
CA ALA A 217 5.32 16.81 25.46
C ALA A 217 5.76 16.94 26.92
N ARG A 218 6.59 16.01 27.37
CA ARG A 218 7.12 15.98 28.74
C ARG A 218 8.62 15.84 28.74
N ALA A 219 9.27 16.71 29.49
CA ALA A 219 10.69 16.62 29.78
C ALA A 219 10.94 16.69 31.28
N GLY A 220 12.13 16.30 31.70
CA GLY A 220 12.57 16.42 33.08
C GLY A 220 14.02 16.86 33.18
N PHE A 221 14.36 17.46 34.31
CA PHE A 221 15.71 17.84 34.69
C PHE A 221 16.03 17.31 36.09
N GLY A 222 17.06 16.48 36.20
CA GLY A 222 17.50 15.91 37.47
C GLY A 222 18.31 14.63 37.28
N ALA A 223 18.33 13.75 38.28
CA ALA A 223 19.07 12.50 38.20
C ALA A 223 18.41 11.52 37.22
N PRO A 224 19.13 10.95 36.23
CA PRO A 224 18.53 10.03 35.25
C PRO A 224 17.77 8.86 35.87
N ALA A 225 18.25 8.32 36.99
CA ALA A 225 17.57 7.25 37.71
C ALA A 225 16.16 7.68 38.18
N GLU A 226 16.01 8.89 38.71
CA GLU A 226 14.71 9.40 39.15
C GLU A 226 13.75 9.67 38.00
N LEU A 227 14.28 10.16 36.86
CA LEU A 227 13.48 10.51 35.69
C LEU A 227 12.94 9.29 34.94
N LEU A 228 13.66 8.17 34.98
CA LEU A 228 13.41 7.00 34.11
C LEU A 228 12.88 5.77 34.85
N THR A 229 12.97 5.71 36.18
CA THR A 229 12.48 4.56 36.97
C THR A 229 10.98 4.31 36.78
N GLY A 230 10.57 3.04 36.66
CA GLY A 230 9.17 2.61 36.65
C GLY A 230 8.46 2.79 35.30
N ARG A 231 9.21 3.16 34.25
CA ARG A 231 8.70 3.40 32.90
C ARG A 231 8.70 2.14 32.03
N GLU A 232 9.24 1.02 32.50
CA GLU A 232 9.39 -0.22 31.73
C GLU A 232 8.04 -0.76 31.23
N SER A 233 6.97 -0.55 32.01
CA SER A 233 5.60 -0.92 31.63
C SER A 233 5.11 -0.24 30.33
N LEU A 234 5.69 0.90 29.96
CA LEU A 234 5.35 1.62 28.73
C LEU A 234 5.85 0.89 27.47
N ALA A 235 6.80 -0.05 27.60
CA ALA A 235 7.29 -0.85 26.47
C ALA A 235 6.21 -1.72 25.82
N ALA A 236 5.16 -2.07 26.58
CA ALA A 236 4.02 -2.86 26.11
C ALA A 236 2.86 -2.01 25.56
N ARG A 237 3.01 -0.68 25.46
CA ARG A 237 1.97 0.18 24.88
C ARG A 237 1.81 -0.09 23.38
N HIS A 238 0.58 -0.05 22.92
CA HIS A 238 0.25 -0.17 21.50
C HIS A 238 -0.32 1.12 20.95
N GLY A 239 -0.07 1.34 19.66
CA GLY A 239 -0.67 2.38 18.87
C GLY A 239 -2.20 2.33 18.83
N ARG A 240 -2.80 3.48 18.54
CA ARG A 240 -4.25 3.68 18.40
C ARG A 240 -4.64 3.98 16.96
N HIS A 241 -3.69 4.03 16.02
CA HIS A 241 -3.97 4.25 14.61
C HIS A 241 -5.02 3.25 14.11
N ARG A 242 -6.03 3.82 13.44
CA ARG A 242 -7.11 3.05 12.82
C ARG A 242 -6.93 3.10 11.32
N ARG A 243 -6.77 1.91 10.75
CA ARG A 243 -6.67 1.70 9.33
C ARG A 243 -7.93 2.16 8.60
N ASP A 244 -7.77 2.65 7.37
CA ASP A 244 -8.91 2.92 6.48
C ASP A 244 -9.67 1.60 6.21
N PRO A 245 -10.97 1.51 6.53
CA PRO A 245 -11.75 0.29 6.30
C PRO A 245 -11.89 -0.08 4.81
N ARG A 246 -11.61 0.85 3.88
CA ARG A 246 -11.67 0.62 2.43
C ARG A 246 -10.39 -0.02 1.89
N ALA A 247 -9.28 0.06 2.61
CA ALA A 247 -8.01 -0.51 2.18
C ALA A 247 -8.03 -2.05 2.32
N PRO A 248 -7.27 -2.82 1.51
CA PRO A 248 -7.32 -4.29 1.54
C PRO A 248 -6.85 -4.85 2.89
N THR A 249 -7.42 -5.91 3.46
CA THR A 249 -7.10 -6.37 4.83
C THR A 249 -5.63 -6.76 5.05
N LYS A 250 -4.89 -7.02 3.98
CA LYS A 250 -3.43 -7.16 3.93
C LYS A 250 -2.86 -6.24 2.86
N PHE A 251 -1.63 -5.79 3.04
CA PHE A 251 -0.94 -5.06 2.00
C PHE A 251 -0.32 -6.06 1.01
N LYS A 252 -0.66 -5.93 -0.29
CA LYS A 252 0.02 -6.65 -1.37
C LYS A 252 1.24 -5.82 -1.78
N PRO A 253 2.48 -6.30 -1.56
CA PRO A 253 3.65 -5.53 -1.92
C PRO A 253 3.76 -5.38 -3.43
N LEU A 254 4.27 -4.23 -3.87
CA LEU A 254 4.32 -3.87 -5.29
C LEU A 254 5.42 -4.62 -6.03
N GLU A 255 6.38 -5.15 -5.27
CA GLU A 255 7.39 -6.07 -5.76
C GLU A 255 7.80 -7.06 -4.66
N ARG A 256 8.38 -8.20 -5.04
CA ARG A 256 8.69 -9.32 -4.13
C ARG A 256 10.16 -9.69 -4.15
N SER A 257 10.72 -9.82 -2.95
CA SER A 257 12.09 -10.23 -2.70
C SER A 257 12.08 -11.30 -1.63
N ASP A 258 12.88 -12.34 -1.81
CA ASP A 258 12.99 -13.46 -0.86
C ASP A 258 14.02 -13.17 0.25
N ARG A 259 14.59 -11.95 0.27
CA ARG A 259 15.47 -11.50 1.35
C ARG A 259 14.69 -11.47 2.67
N VAL A 260 15.25 -12.12 3.69
CA VAL A 260 14.74 -12.16 5.07
C VAL A 260 15.66 -11.45 6.07
N ASP A 261 16.79 -10.94 5.60
CA ASP A 261 17.79 -10.17 6.34
C ASP A 261 18.61 -9.33 5.35
N LEU A 262 19.27 -8.28 5.84
CA LEU A 262 20.15 -7.39 5.08
C LEU A 262 21.44 -7.15 5.85
N THR A 263 22.57 -7.41 5.20
CA THR A 263 23.91 -7.22 5.77
C THR A 263 24.32 -5.74 5.79
N GLY A 264 25.46 -5.43 6.42
CA GLY A 264 26.03 -4.08 6.37
C GLY A 264 26.35 -3.57 4.97
N GLU A 265 26.76 -4.45 4.05
CA GLU A 265 26.97 -4.09 2.65
C GLU A 265 25.65 -3.75 1.95
N ASP A 266 24.58 -4.50 2.23
CA ASP A 266 23.25 -4.21 1.71
C ASP A 266 22.77 -2.83 2.22
N ILE A 267 22.98 -2.51 3.50
CA ILE A 267 22.67 -1.17 4.04
C ILE A 267 23.50 -0.08 3.34
N ASP A 268 24.79 -0.30 3.11
CA ASP A 268 25.65 0.64 2.38
C ASP A 268 25.14 0.88 0.95
N GLN A 269 24.64 -0.16 0.28
CA GLN A 269 23.98 -0.04 -1.03
C GLN A 269 22.69 0.78 -0.92
N LEU A 270 21.86 0.56 0.10
CA LEU A 270 20.64 1.36 0.33
C LEU A 270 20.95 2.84 0.59
N THR A 271 22.08 3.18 1.22
CA THR A 271 22.49 4.61 1.38
C THR A 271 22.90 5.26 0.06
N ARG A 272 23.34 4.46 -0.92
CA ARG A 272 23.70 4.91 -2.27
C ARG A 272 22.52 4.89 -3.24
N GLY A 273 21.34 4.44 -2.80
CA GLY A 273 20.16 4.25 -3.66
C GLY A 273 20.32 3.05 -4.61
N GLU A 274 21.18 2.08 -4.29
CA GLU A 274 21.42 0.88 -5.10
C GLU A 274 20.41 -0.24 -4.79
N LEU A 275 19.11 0.08 -4.77
CA LEU A 275 18.05 -0.85 -4.33
C LEU A 275 18.04 -2.16 -5.15
N ALA A 276 18.35 -2.08 -6.45
CA ALA A 276 18.39 -3.24 -7.33
C ALA A 276 19.45 -4.27 -6.94
N ALA A 277 20.57 -3.83 -6.35
CA ALA A 277 21.63 -4.74 -5.87
C ALA A 277 21.20 -5.48 -4.59
N VAL A 278 20.30 -4.89 -3.82
CA VAL A 278 19.78 -5.45 -2.56
C VAL A 278 18.59 -6.37 -2.80
N PHE A 279 17.53 -5.84 -3.43
CA PHE A 279 16.22 -6.50 -3.52
C PHE A 279 15.98 -7.22 -4.85
N GLY A 280 16.71 -6.85 -5.90
CA GLY A 280 16.59 -7.44 -7.24
C GLY A 280 16.28 -6.41 -8.33
N ARG A 281 16.45 -6.81 -9.59
CA ARG A 281 16.42 -5.91 -10.76
C ARG A 281 15.15 -5.07 -10.92
N TYR A 282 14.01 -5.53 -10.42
CA TYR A 282 12.72 -4.84 -10.56
C TYR A 282 12.54 -3.64 -9.62
N TRP A 283 13.50 -3.43 -8.71
CA TRP A 283 13.64 -2.18 -7.95
C TRP A 283 14.46 -1.12 -8.68
N ASP A 284 15.06 -1.43 -9.84
CA ASP A 284 15.88 -0.46 -10.54
C ASP A 284 15.01 0.57 -11.27
N GLN A 285 15.06 1.80 -10.79
CA GLN A 285 14.46 2.96 -11.45
C GLN A 285 15.50 4.01 -11.86
N ARG A 286 16.80 3.73 -11.61
CA ARG A 286 17.88 4.70 -11.86
C ARG A 286 18.18 4.85 -13.34
N ALA A 287 18.01 3.79 -14.11
CA ALA A 287 18.17 3.84 -15.57
C ALA A 287 17.20 4.86 -16.22
N ASP A 288 16.03 5.06 -15.62
CA ASP A 288 15.03 6.06 -16.04
C ASP A 288 15.21 7.42 -15.35
N GLY A 289 16.23 7.60 -14.50
CA GLY A 289 16.45 8.81 -13.72
C GLY A 289 15.44 9.04 -12.59
N CYS A 290 14.67 8.01 -12.22
CA CYS A 290 13.61 8.10 -11.23
C CYS A 290 14.12 7.87 -9.79
N ASN A 291 13.43 8.49 -8.83
CA ASN A 291 13.59 8.29 -7.39
C ASN A 291 15.03 8.41 -6.83
N PRO A 292 15.82 9.44 -7.20
CA PRO A 292 17.19 9.61 -6.70
C PRO A 292 17.28 9.79 -5.17
N SER A 293 16.17 10.18 -4.53
CA SER A 293 16.10 10.46 -3.08
C SER A 293 15.53 9.31 -2.26
N ILE A 294 15.11 8.22 -2.91
CA ILE A 294 14.69 6.99 -2.22
C ILE A 294 15.95 6.20 -1.86
N ARG A 295 16.48 6.51 -0.69
CA ARG A 295 17.69 5.90 -0.11
C ARG A 295 17.74 6.20 1.39
N LEU A 296 18.58 5.47 2.11
CA LEU A 296 18.87 5.79 3.52
C LEU A 296 19.86 6.95 3.62
N SER A 297 19.82 7.66 4.75
CA SER A 297 20.81 8.68 5.09
C SER A 297 22.22 8.08 5.22
N GLY A 298 23.09 8.39 4.27
CA GLY A 298 24.51 8.04 4.29
C GLY A 298 25.35 9.12 4.98
N SER A 299 25.25 9.26 6.31
CA SER A 299 26.05 10.22 7.10
C SER A 299 26.03 9.90 8.59
N GLY A 300 26.45 10.85 9.46
CA GLY A 300 26.52 10.69 10.91
C GLY A 300 25.20 10.36 11.61
N ILE A 301 24.04 10.53 10.95
CA ILE A 301 22.71 10.19 11.48
C ILE A 301 22.23 8.78 11.11
N ARG A 302 23.03 7.99 10.37
CA ARG A 302 22.72 6.59 10.12
C ARG A 302 22.64 5.84 11.45
N MET A 303 21.56 5.09 11.65
CA MET A 303 21.29 4.39 12.90
C MET A 303 21.03 2.88 12.72
N LEU A 304 21.26 2.35 11.52
CA LEU A 304 21.13 0.93 11.20
C LEU A 304 22.44 0.43 10.60
N ASP A 305 22.98 -0.66 11.14
CA ASP A 305 24.16 -1.32 10.57
C ASP A 305 23.75 -2.56 9.76
N GLU A 306 22.72 -3.29 10.20
CA GLU A 306 22.15 -4.47 9.53
C GLU A 306 20.65 -4.62 9.86
N ILE A 307 19.92 -5.36 9.02
CA ILE A 307 18.58 -5.89 9.32
C ILE A 307 18.71 -7.39 9.57
N THR A 308 18.48 -7.85 10.79
CA THR A 308 18.64 -9.26 11.15
C THR A 308 17.41 -10.11 10.80
N THR A 309 16.26 -9.48 10.62
CA THR A 309 15.01 -10.19 10.32
C THR A 309 14.05 -9.28 9.56
N ILE A 310 13.48 -9.83 8.50
CA ILE A 310 12.33 -9.32 7.76
C ILE A 310 11.35 -10.48 7.64
N ASP A 311 10.27 -10.43 8.41
CA ASP A 311 9.13 -11.34 8.26
C ASP A 311 7.95 -10.54 7.69
N ARG A 312 7.58 -10.78 6.43
CA ARG A 312 6.48 -10.06 5.75
C ARG A 312 5.10 -10.36 6.31
N GLN A 313 4.94 -11.52 6.94
CA GLN A 313 3.65 -12.01 7.44
C GLN A 313 3.60 -12.04 8.97
N GLY A 314 4.73 -11.75 9.62
CA GLY A 314 4.88 -11.62 11.06
C GLY A 314 4.28 -10.33 11.63
N GLY A 315 4.53 -10.10 12.91
CA GLY A 315 3.94 -9.01 13.67
C GLY A 315 2.52 -9.32 14.16
N SER A 316 2.00 -8.48 15.06
CA SER A 316 0.75 -8.73 15.79
C SER A 316 -0.49 -8.73 14.88
N ARG A 317 -0.40 -8.09 13.72
CA ARG A 317 -1.47 -7.99 12.71
C ARG A 317 -1.14 -8.69 11.40
N GLY A 318 0.04 -9.30 11.31
CA GLY A 318 0.55 -9.97 10.11
C GLY A 318 0.76 -9.05 8.91
N PHE A 319 1.15 -7.79 9.14
CA PHE A 319 1.58 -6.86 8.08
C PHE A 319 3.10 -6.82 7.92
N GLY A 320 3.82 -7.40 8.88
CA GLY A 320 5.26 -7.55 8.85
C GLY A 320 5.91 -7.29 10.20
N GLU A 321 7.10 -7.81 10.37
CA GLU A 321 7.99 -7.55 11.50
C GLU A 321 9.41 -7.38 11.00
N LEU A 322 10.13 -6.40 11.55
CA LEU A 322 11.53 -6.14 11.23
C LEU A 322 12.35 -6.02 12.50
N SER A 323 13.57 -6.57 12.45
CA SER A 323 14.58 -6.40 13.50
C SER A 323 15.89 -5.92 12.90
N ALA A 324 16.56 -5.00 13.59
CA ALA A 324 17.80 -4.39 13.10
C ALA A 324 18.76 -4.09 14.26
N ASN A 325 20.05 -4.03 13.95
CA ASN A 325 21.09 -3.75 14.94
C ASN A 325 21.96 -2.56 14.54
N ARG A 326 22.55 -1.94 15.56
CA ARG A 326 23.62 -0.96 15.45
C ARG A 326 24.63 -1.15 16.57
N VAL A 327 25.90 -1.23 16.21
CA VAL A 327 27.01 -1.17 17.15
C VAL A 327 27.18 0.27 17.63
N VAL A 328 27.30 0.44 18.94
CA VAL A 328 27.55 1.76 19.53
C VAL A 328 29.06 1.99 19.57
N ASP A 329 29.51 3.08 18.93
CA ASP A 329 30.86 3.60 19.14
C ASP A 329 30.90 4.38 20.47
N PRO A 330 31.67 3.96 21.49
CA PRO A 330 31.81 4.67 22.76
C PRO A 330 32.35 6.10 22.61
N ASN A 331 33.03 6.42 21.51
CA ASN A 331 33.55 7.74 21.19
C ASN A 331 32.72 8.47 20.13
N GLY A 332 31.51 7.99 19.86
CA GLY A 332 30.63 8.56 18.86
C GLY A 332 30.29 10.02 19.14
N TRP A 333 30.19 10.82 18.06
CA TRP A 333 29.89 12.26 18.13
C TRP A 333 28.61 12.57 18.95
N TYR A 334 27.64 11.65 18.93
CA TYR A 334 26.35 11.78 19.60
C TYR A 334 26.44 11.78 21.13
N PHE A 335 27.55 11.33 21.73
CA PHE A 335 27.79 11.47 23.17
C PHE A 335 28.35 12.85 23.57
N HIS A 336 28.76 13.65 22.59
CA HIS A 336 29.33 14.98 22.78
C HIS A 336 28.38 16.09 22.29
N GLY A 337 27.17 15.73 21.86
CA GLY A 337 26.19 16.61 21.22
C GLY A 337 25.40 17.52 22.17
N ALA A 338 25.32 17.21 23.47
CA ALA A 338 24.55 17.98 24.45
C ALA A 338 25.40 18.32 25.69
N PRO A 339 25.47 19.59 26.14
CA PRO A 339 26.31 19.95 27.28
C PRO A 339 25.83 19.29 28.58
N GLY A 340 26.70 18.53 29.23
CA GLY A 340 26.43 17.83 30.50
C GLY A 340 25.81 16.44 30.35
N SER A 341 25.76 15.85 29.14
CA SER A 341 25.12 14.55 28.93
C SER A 341 25.89 13.65 27.97
N SER A 342 26.63 12.67 28.51
CA SER A 342 27.23 11.57 27.75
C SER A 342 26.21 10.49 27.42
N VAL A 343 25.14 10.84 26.71
CA VAL A 343 24.10 9.88 26.25
C VAL A 343 23.72 10.15 24.80
N MET A 344 23.32 9.10 24.10
CA MET A 344 22.77 9.24 22.76
C MET A 344 21.39 9.92 22.84
N PRO A 345 21.10 10.93 21.99
CA PRO A 345 19.80 11.59 21.97
C PRO A 345 18.66 10.62 21.62
N ALA A 346 17.54 10.72 22.33
CA ALA A 346 16.36 9.89 22.07
C ALA A 346 15.76 10.14 20.67
N THR A 347 15.92 11.35 20.12
CA THR A 347 15.51 11.68 18.76
C THR A 347 16.35 10.97 17.69
N LEU A 348 17.62 10.69 17.98
CA LEU A 348 18.47 9.90 17.10
C LEU A 348 18.07 8.43 17.13
N LEU A 349 17.67 7.90 18.30
CA LEU A 349 17.06 6.57 18.39
C LEU A 349 15.74 6.52 17.60
N ALA A 350 14.89 7.55 17.69
CA ALA A 350 13.66 7.64 16.91
C ALA A 350 13.93 7.74 15.40
N GLU A 351 15.01 8.41 14.98
CA GLU A 351 15.44 8.46 13.59
C GLU A 351 15.84 7.07 13.06
N GLY A 352 16.50 6.24 13.88
CA GLY A 352 16.76 4.84 13.51
C GLY A 352 15.49 4.00 13.32
N ALA A 353 14.45 4.25 14.13
CA ALA A 353 13.14 3.64 13.91
C ALA A 353 12.54 4.10 12.57
N ALA A 354 12.60 5.40 12.24
CA ALA A 354 12.14 5.90 10.95
C ALA A 354 12.91 5.28 9.76
N GLN A 355 14.23 5.14 9.86
CA GLN A 355 15.06 4.45 8.86
C GLN A 355 14.64 2.99 8.68
N LEU A 356 14.26 2.30 9.77
CA LEU A 356 13.78 0.90 9.68
C LEU A 356 12.48 0.80 8.88
N LEU A 357 11.56 1.75 9.07
CA LEU A 357 10.32 1.85 8.30
C LEU A 357 10.58 2.22 6.83
N GLN A 358 11.57 3.09 6.56
CA GLN A 358 12.02 3.41 5.20
C GLN A 358 12.54 2.17 4.48
N VAL A 359 13.31 1.30 5.17
CA VAL A 359 13.74 0.01 4.61
C VAL A 359 12.54 -0.85 4.24
N PHE A 360 11.53 -0.96 5.11
CA PHE A 360 10.32 -1.74 4.80
C PHE A 360 9.54 -1.17 3.60
N ALA A 361 9.44 0.16 3.49
CA ALA A 361 8.81 0.81 2.33
C ALA A 361 9.58 0.54 1.02
N MET A 362 10.92 0.57 1.04
CA MET A 362 11.74 0.19 -0.11
C MET A 362 11.56 -1.29 -0.44
N TYR A 363 11.69 -2.17 0.54
CA TYR A 363 11.53 -3.62 0.40
C TYR A 363 10.14 -4.03 -0.13
N SER A 364 9.11 -3.25 0.16
CA SER A 364 7.74 -3.48 -0.32
C SER A 364 7.45 -2.85 -1.69
N GLY A 365 8.42 -2.14 -2.28
CA GLY A 365 8.30 -1.47 -3.57
C GLY A 365 7.44 -0.21 -3.56
N MET A 366 7.14 0.38 -2.39
CA MET A 366 6.17 1.49 -2.27
C MET A 366 6.55 2.77 -3.01
N HIS A 367 7.81 2.92 -3.42
CA HIS A 367 8.32 4.05 -4.20
C HIS A 367 8.12 3.85 -5.71
N LEU A 368 7.86 2.63 -6.16
CA LEU A 368 7.75 2.29 -7.58
C LEU A 368 6.57 2.99 -8.28
N VAL A 369 5.66 3.59 -7.51
CA VAL A 369 4.48 4.31 -8.02
C VAL A 369 4.71 5.78 -8.31
N PHE A 370 5.90 6.33 -7.99
CA PHE A 370 6.27 7.71 -8.28
C PHE A 370 7.54 7.79 -9.13
N PRO A 371 7.65 8.79 -10.02
CA PRO A 371 8.89 9.04 -10.76
C PRO A 371 9.95 9.79 -9.94
N ASP A 372 9.55 10.67 -9.02
CA ASP A 372 10.48 11.36 -8.10
C ASP A 372 9.83 11.51 -6.71
N GLY A 373 10.06 10.50 -5.88
CA GLY A 373 9.57 10.38 -4.52
C GLY A 373 10.64 10.69 -3.47
N GLU A 374 10.17 10.99 -2.27
CA GLU A 374 10.96 11.18 -1.07
C GLU A 374 10.24 10.60 0.15
N PHE A 375 10.99 10.24 1.19
CA PHE A 375 10.41 9.85 2.47
C PHE A 375 9.95 11.08 3.26
N GLN A 376 8.77 10.98 3.87
CA GLN A 376 8.20 11.96 4.78
C GLN A 376 7.60 11.23 5.99
N PRO A 377 7.44 11.88 7.15
CA PRO A 377 6.53 11.37 8.18
C PRO A 377 5.12 11.29 7.59
N ALA A 378 4.34 10.27 7.95
CA ALA A 378 2.93 10.26 7.58
C ALA A 378 2.22 11.43 8.23
N PHE A 379 1.38 12.13 7.48
CA PHE A 379 0.72 13.33 7.99
C PHE A 379 -0.49 12.98 8.85
N ASP A 380 -0.73 13.82 9.86
CA ASP A 380 -1.87 13.76 10.76
C ASP A 380 -1.99 12.44 11.56
N ILE A 381 -0.90 11.67 11.65
CA ILE A 381 -0.78 10.49 12.53
C ILE A 381 0.05 10.89 13.75
N PRO A 382 -0.55 10.94 14.96
CA PRO A 382 0.21 11.19 16.18
C PRO A 382 1.14 10.02 16.49
N THR A 383 2.45 10.26 16.46
CA THR A 383 3.45 9.25 16.85
C THR A 383 3.77 9.39 18.34
N GLY A 384 3.36 8.40 19.14
CA GLY A 384 3.66 8.38 20.56
C GLY A 384 5.10 7.96 20.83
N VAL A 385 5.94 8.86 21.35
CA VAL A 385 7.33 8.60 21.73
C VAL A 385 7.44 8.52 23.25
N HIS A 386 8.01 7.42 23.76
CA HIS A 386 8.18 7.19 25.19
C HIS A 386 9.62 6.76 25.49
N VAL A 387 10.35 7.61 26.20
CA VAL A 387 11.72 7.31 26.65
C VAL A 387 11.64 6.50 27.94
N LEU A 388 12.31 5.35 27.94
CA LEU A 388 12.27 4.33 28.98
C LEU A 388 13.62 4.18 29.68
N GLY A 389 14.69 4.49 28.97
CA GLY A 389 16.06 4.35 29.43
C GLY A 389 16.99 5.30 28.68
N GLN A 390 18.29 5.04 28.77
CA GLN A 390 19.32 5.84 28.11
C GLN A 390 20.36 4.92 27.47
N VAL A 391 20.98 5.41 26.40
CA VAL A 391 22.13 4.77 25.77
C VAL A 391 23.36 5.58 26.14
N THR A 392 24.31 4.94 26.80
CA THR A 392 25.57 5.50 27.32
C THR A 392 26.77 4.85 26.61
N PRO A 393 28.00 5.38 26.76
CA PRO A 393 29.19 4.84 26.08
C PRO A 393 29.55 3.39 26.41
N ASP A 394 29.04 2.84 27.50
CA ASP A 394 29.21 1.44 27.92
C ASP A 394 28.23 0.47 27.24
N VAL A 395 27.19 0.97 26.57
CA VAL A 395 26.28 0.14 25.77
C VAL A 395 27.04 -0.37 24.55
N GLY A 396 26.97 -1.68 24.29
CA GLY A 396 27.61 -2.28 23.12
C GLY A 396 26.76 -2.19 21.86
N THR A 397 25.46 -2.47 21.97
CA THR A 397 24.55 -2.56 20.83
C THR A 397 23.21 -1.88 21.12
N VAL A 398 22.71 -1.15 20.11
CA VAL A 398 21.31 -0.74 20.03
C VAL A 398 20.60 -1.67 19.04
N SER A 399 19.47 -2.25 19.42
CA SER A 399 18.64 -3.06 18.53
C SER A 399 17.22 -2.50 18.42
N TYR A 400 16.64 -2.63 17.24
CA TYR A 400 15.30 -2.14 16.89
C TYR A 400 14.40 -3.34 16.61
N ARG A 401 13.14 -3.26 17.04
CA ARG A 401 12.08 -4.20 16.68
C ARG A 401 10.82 -3.45 16.28
N ALA A 402 10.43 -3.57 15.02
CA ALA A 402 9.23 -2.96 14.47
C ALA A 402 8.16 -4.01 14.21
N ASP A 403 6.99 -3.83 14.80
CA ASP A 403 5.75 -4.54 14.46
C ASP A 403 4.95 -3.65 13.50
N ILE A 404 4.86 -4.04 12.21
CA ILE A 404 4.11 -3.27 11.22
C ILE A 404 2.63 -3.45 11.50
N THR A 405 1.93 -2.36 11.80
CA THR A 405 0.52 -2.37 12.20
C THR A 405 -0.43 -1.95 11.09
N ASP A 406 0.09 -1.27 10.06
CA ASP A 406 -0.63 -0.91 8.83
C ASP A 406 0.34 -0.66 7.66
N ALA A 407 -0.12 -0.98 6.45
CA ALA A 407 0.52 -0.60 5.19
C ALA A 407 -0.57 -0.36 4.13
N THR A 408 -0.46 0.76 3.41
CA THR A 408 -1.50 1.24 2.46
C THR A 408 -0.89 2.06 1.33
N LEU A 409 -1.58 2.15 0.19
CA LEU A 409 -1.27 3.07 -0.91
C LEU A 409 -2.06 4.39 -0.83
N ILE A 410 -3.15 4.42 -0.07
CA ILE A 410 -4.08 5.55 0.00
C ILE A 410 -4.06 6.19 1.40
N PRO A 411 -4.05 7.54 1.51
CA PRO A 411 -4.00 8.52 0.42
C PRO A 411 -2.61 8.65 -0.24
N ARG A 412 -1.56 8.13 0.42
CA ARG A 412 -0.21 7.96 -0.11
C ARG A 412 0.41 6.67 0.42
N PRO A 413 1.38 6.05 -0.28
CA PRO A 413 2.10 4.87 0.20
C PRO A 413 2.67 5.11 1.60
N THR A 414 2.14 4.39 2.60
CA THR A 414 2.43 4.62 4.02
C THR A 414 2.66 3.30 4.74
N VAL A 415 3.63 3.29 5.64
CA VAL A 415 3.92 2.23 6.62
C VAL A 415 3.70 2.80 8.01
N VAL A 416 2.93 2.10 8.84
CA VAL A 416 2.74 2.42 10.26
C VAL A 416 3.21 1.25 11.11
N ALA A 417 3.95 1.53 12.17
CA ALA A 417 4.51 0.51 13.04
C ALA A 417 4.56 0.94 14.50
N ASP A 418 4.53 -0.08 15.36
CA ASP A 418 4.90 0.04 16.76
C ASP A 418 6.35 -0.44 16.91
N VAL A 419 7.26 0.43 17.37
CA VAL A 419 8.70 0.15 17.42
C VAL A 419 9.23 0.19 18.85
N THR A 420 9.96 -0.85 19.26
CA THR A 420 10.71 -0.85 20.51
C THR A 420 12.21 -0.85 20.22
N VAL A 421 12.94 0.04 20.87
CA VAL A 421 14.40 0.13 20.79
C VAL A 421 15.00 -0.39 22.10
N TYR A 422 16.04 -1.19 21.99
CA TYR A 422 16.74 -1.81 23.10
C TYR A 422 18.21 -1.40 23.13
N ALA A 423 18.77 -1.26 24.33
CA ALA A 423 20.20 -1.12 24.58
C ALA A 423 20.67 -2.38 25.32
N ASP A 424 21.54 -3.18 24.69
CA ASP A 424 21.98 -4.48 25.21
C ASP A 424 20.82 -5.35 25.75
N GLY A 425 19.72 -5.40 24.97
CA GLY A 425 18.52 -6.18 25.28
C GLY A 425 17.54 -5.54 26.26
N ARG A 426 17.82 -4.35 26.83
CA ARG A 426 16.91 -3.62 27.71
C ARG A 426 16.15 -2.54 26.95
N PRO A 427 14.81 -2.43 27.06
CA PRO A 427 14.05 -1.43 26.31
C PRO A 427 14.40 -0.01 26.77
N VAL A 428 14.74 0.86 25.83
CA VAL A 428 15.12 2.27 26.10
C VAL A 428 14.19 3.29 25.43
N LEU A 429 13.49 2.90 24.36
CA LEU A 429 12.52 3.74 23.67
C LEU A 429 11.35 2.87 23.19
N ARG A 430 10.13 3.38 23.33
CA ARG A 430 8.93 2.86 22.66
C ARG A 430 8.34 3.95 21.79
N MET A 431 8.11 3.63 20.52
CA MET A 431 7.35 4.44 19.58
C MET A 431 6.07 3.70 19.22
N THR A 432 4.92 4.35 19.34
CA THR A 432 3.64 3.82 18.90
C THR A 432 3.09 4.65 17.75
N ASP A 433 2.48 4.00 16.76
CA ASP A 433 2.04 4.66 15.53
C ASP A 433 3.16 5.48 14.85
N ALA A 434 4.40 4.96 14.86
CA ALA A 434 5.49 5.51 14.06
C ALA A 434 5.14 5.31 12.59
N ALA A 435 5.17 6.39 11.80
CA ALA A 435 4.64 6.33 10.45
C ALA A 435 5.53 7.06 9.44
N VAL A 436 5.88 6.36 8.36
CA VAL A 436 6.65 6.88 7.23
C VAL A 436 5.81 6.71 5.97
N GLN A 437 5.76 7.75 5.14
CA GLN A 437 5.16 7.71 3.82
C GLN A 437 6.20 7.97 2.73
N VAL A 438 5.99 7.37 1.57
CA VAL A 438 6.64 7.80 0.32
C VAL A 438 5.73 8.82 -0.33
N ARG A 439 6.28 9.97 -0.68
CA ARG A 439 5.53 11.05 -1.31
C ARG A 439 6.28 11.62 -2.50
N GLU A 440 5.55 11.94 -3.56
CA GLU A 440 6.08 12.67 -4.70
C GLU A 440 6.73 14.00 -4.25
N LYS A 441 7.83 14.44 -4.88
CA LYS A 441 8.37 15.78 -4.63
C LYS A 441 7.46 16.86 -5.21
N PRO A 442 7.46 18.09 -4.68
CA PRO A 442 6.69 19.19 -5.27
C PRO A 442 6.96 19.35 -6.77
N GLY A 443 5.89 19.42 -7.58
CA GLY A 443 5.97 19.54 -9.04
C GLY A 443 6.09 18.21 -9.80
N THR A 444 6.23 17.08 -9.10
CA THR A 444 6.24 15.74 -9.72
C THR A 444 4.83 15.38 -10.20
N PRO A 445 4.67 14.90 -11.45
CA PRO A 445 3.37 14.43 -11.94
C PRO A 445 2.93 13.16 -11.21
N ILE A 446 1.64 13.05 -10.90
CA ILE A 446 1.01 11.90 -10.23
C ILE A 446 -0.23 11.40 -10.97
N GLY A 447 -0.36 11.78 -12.24
CA GLY A 447 -1.55 11.57 -13.05
C GLY A 447 -1.41 12.25 -14.41
N PRO A 448 -2.51 12.36 -15.16
CA PRO A 448 -2.48 12.90 -16.51
C PRO A 448 -2.17 14.41 -16.50
N ASP A 449 -1.59 14.89 -17.60
CA ASP A 449 -1.39 16.32 -17.82
C ASP A 449 -2.70 17.04 -18.18
N ALA A 450 -2.61 18.36 -18.40
CA ALA A 450 -3.78 19.18 -18.75
C ALA A 450 -4.45 18.79 -20.09
N ASN A 451 -3.80 17.98 -20.93
CA ASN A 451 -4.37 17.43 -22.17
C ASN A 451 -4.92 16.02 -21.99
N GLY A 452 -4.92 15.48 -20.75
CA GLY A 452 -5.35 14.11 -20.45
C GLY A 452 -4.30 13.04 -20.76
N VAL A 453 -3.06 13.42 -21.12
CA VAL A 453 -2.01 12.47 -21.48
C VAL A 453 -1.28 12.03 -20.21
N MET A 454 -1.17 10.72 -19.99
CA MET A 454 -0.36 10.16 -18.91
C MET A 454 1.13 10.27 -19.25
N PRO A 455 1.94 11.04 -18.48
CA PRO A 455 3.39 11.01 -18.63
C PRO A 455 3.94 9.69 -18.08
N PHE A 456 5.24 9.44 -18.27
CA PHE A 456 5.88 8.32 -17.59
C PHE A 456 5.94 8.58 -16.08
N LEU A 457 5.33 7.70 -15.29
CA LEU A 457 5.21 7.83 -13.82
C LEU A 457 6.19 6.94 -13.05
N GLY A 458 7.31 6.58 -13.67
CA GLY A 458 8.41 5.85 -13.01
C GLY A 458 8.26 4.33 -12.95
N ARG A 459 7.10 3.77 -13.30
CA ARG A 459 6.84 2.33 -13.19
C ARG A 459 7.06 1.62 -14.52
N ARG A 460 7.83 0.53 -14.50
CA ARG A 460 7.91 -0.47 -15.57
C ARG A 460 7.43 -1.83 -15.09
N ASN A 461 6.93 -2.66 -16.00
CA ASN A 461 6.60 -4.05 -15.71
C ASN A 461 7.84 -4.96 -15.78
N HIS A 462 7.64 -6.27 -15.56
CA HIS A 462 8.74 -7.26 -15.58
C HIS A 462 9.38 -7.46 -16.95
N ASP A 463 8.71 -7.05 -18.02
CA ASP A 463 9.24 -7.04 -19.39
C ASP A 463 9.96 -5.72 -19.75
N GLY A 464 9.97 -4.73 -18.84
CA GLY A 464 10.57 -3.41 -19.04
C GLY A 464 9.68 -2.42 -19.80
N GLU A 465 8.42 -2.77 -20.09
CA GLU A 465 7.44 -1.87 -20.68
C GLU A 465 7.07 -0.77 -19.69
N ALA A 466 6.88 0.46 -20.16
CA ALA A 466 6.42 1.57 -19.32
C ALA A 466 4.94 1.37 -18.99
N THR A 467 4.61 1.41 -17.69
CA THR A 467 3.24 1.30 -17.22
C THR A 467 2.51 2.63 -17.41
N HIS A 468 1.33 2.60 -18.03
CA HIS A 468 0.47 3.78 -18.23
C HIS A 468 -0.11 4.28 -16.90
N SER A 469 -0.82 3.43 -16.16
CA SER A 469 -1.34 3.73 -14.82
C SER A 469 -0.96 2.62 -13.86
N ASN A 470 -0.37 2.97 -12.72
CA ASN A 470 0.19 2.01 -11.76
C ASN A 470 -0.76 1.74 -10.58
N GLU A 471 -0.28 0.94 -9.62
CA GLU A 471 -1.04 0.42 -8.47
C GLU A 471 -1.65 1.53 -7.60
N PHE A 472 -0.94 2.65 -7.44
CA PHE A 472 -1.42 3.80 -6.68
C PHE A 472 -2.65 4.44 -7.34
N HIS A 473 -2.63 4.60 -8.66
CA HIS A 473 -3.73 5.17 -9.42
C HIS A 473 -4.99 4.30 -9.33
N LEU A 474 -4.84 2.98 -9.46
CA LEU A 474 -5.99 2.08 -9.41
C LEU A 474 -6.54 1.94 -7.98
N ALA A 475 -5.69 2.07 -6.95
CA ALA A 475 -6.16 2.19 -5.57
C ALA A 475 -6.98 3.49 -5.33
N LEU A 476 -6.57 4.62 -5.92
CA LEU A 476 -7.35 5.87 -5.87
C LEU A 476 -8.69 5.74 -6.61
N ALA A 477 -8.71 5.12 -7.79
CA ALA A 477 -9.94 4.85 -8.54
C ALA A 477 -10.94 4.00 -7.73
N GLY A 478 -10.45 3.00 -6.97
CA GLY A 478 -11.27 2.18 -6.09
C GLY A 478 -11.99 2.95 -4.96
N ILE A 479 -11.47 4.11 -4.54
CA ILE A 479 -12.12 4.98 -3.55
C ILE A 479 -12.86 6.17 -4.18
N GLY A 480 -12.94 6.22 -5.52
CA GLY A 480 -13.64 7.26 -6.27
C GLY A 480 -12.79 8.50 -6.61
N GLU A 481 -11.49 8.46 -6.36
CA GLU A 481 -10.55 9.52 -6.75
C GLU A 481 -10.02 9.26 -8.17
N PHE A 482 -10.87 9.50 -9.17
CA PHE A 482 -10.58 9.14 -10.56
C PHE A 482 -9.61 10.07 -11.28
N ALA A 483 -9.47 11.33 -10.85
CA ALA A 483 -8.67 12.34 -11.57
C ALA A 483 -7.23 11.87 -11.85
N ALA A 484 -6.55 11.33 -10.83
CA ALA A 484 -5.19 10.85 -10.96
C ALA A 484 -5.06 9.63 -11.89
N ALA A 485 -6.09 8.80 -11.99
CA ALA A 485 -6.03 7.50 -12.66
C ALA A 485 -6.63 7.47 -14.07
N LEU A 486 -7.71 8.23 -14.27
CA LEU A 486 -8.61 8.17 -15.42
C LEU A 486 -8.92 9.56 -16.01
N GLY A 487 -8.34 10.64 -15.45
CA GLY A 487 -8.49 12.01 -15.94
C GLY A 487 -9.61 12.82 -15.31
N ASP A 488 -9.53 14.14 -15.52
CA ASP A 488 -10.41 15.12 -14.88
C ASP A 488 -11.87 15.03 -15.35
N GLU A 489 -12.13 14.63 -16.60
CA GLU A 489 -13.50 14.54 -17.13
C GLU A 489 -14.35 13.53 -16.39
N LEU A 490 -13.80 12.33 -16.11
CA LEU A 490 -14.49 11.31 -15.34
C LEU A 490 -14.63 11.71 -13.87
N SER A 491 -13.64 12.43 -13.32
CA SER A 491 -13.71 12.96 -11.96
C SER A 491 -14.77 14.07 -11.83
N ALA A 492 -14.91 14.94 -12.83
CA ALA A 492 -15.91 15.99 -12.88
C ALA A 492 -17.32 15.40 -13.02
N ALA A 493 -17.49 14.38 -13.86
CA ALA A 493 -18.75 13.66 -13.98
C ALA A 493 -19.13 12.90 -12.71
N ALA A 494 -18.15 12.35 -11.97
CA ALA A 494 -18.41 11.81 -10.63
C ALA A 494 -18.85 12.88 -9.60
N GLY A 495 -18.70 14.17 -9.92
CA GLY A 495 -19.17 15.31 -9.14
C GLY A 495 -20.57 15.83 -9.50
N PHE A 496 -21.18 15.38 -10.61
CA PHE A 496 -22.53 15.74 -11.08
C PHE A 496 -23.42 14.49 -11.12
N GLY A 497 -24.48 14.41 -10.29
CA GLY A 497 -25.32 13.20 -10.20
C GLY A 497 -24.64 12.04 -9.48
N ASN A 498 -25.38 11.18 -8.77
CA ASN A 498 -24.94 10.60 -7.49
C ASN A 498 -24.25 9.22 -7.53
N ARG A 499 -24.06 8.54 -8.66
CA ARG A 499 -23.32 7.23 -8.70
C ARG A 499 -22.67 6.96 -10.05
N VAL A 500 -21.41 7.38 -10.24
CA VAL A 500 -20.51 6.69 -11.18
C VAL A 500 -20.04 5.42 -10.48
N PRO A 501 -20.32 4.21 -11.00
CA PRO A 501 -19.94 2.99 -10.32
C PRO A 501 -18.41 2.93 -10.19
N ARG A 502 -17.95 2.66 -8.96
CA ARG A 502 -16.53 2.53 -8.68
C ARG A 502 -16.03 1.16 -9.12
N THR A 503 -14.77 1.09 -9.51
CA THR A 503 -14.12 -0.20 -9.66
C THR A 503 -14.02 -0.87 -8.29
N PRO A 504 -14.09 -2.21 -8.20
CA PRO A 504 -13.91 -2.89 -6.94
C PRO A 504 -12.57 -2.53 -6.29
N GLY A 505 -12.60 -2.31 -4.97
CA GLY A 505 -11.45 -1.91 -4.19
C GLY A 505 -11.03 -2.98 -3.17
N GLY A 506 -10.05 -2.64 -2.33
CA GLY A 506 -9.69 -3.46 -1.18
C GLY A 506 -9.33 -4.91 -1.55
N ASP A 507 -9.87 -5.86 -0.81
CA ASP A 507 -9.61 -7.29 -1.01
C ASP A 507 -10.24 -7.89 -2.29
N TYR A 508 -11.08 -7.12 -3.00
CA TYR A 508 -11.81 -7.56 -4.19
C TYR A 508 -11.21 -7.09 -5.52
N GLN A 509 -10.28 -6.12 -5.50
CA GLN A 509 -9.63 -5.61 -6.71
C GLN A 509 -8.78 -6.70 -7.41
N ARG A 510 -8.94 -6.88 -8.73
CA ARG A 510 -8.26 -7.92 -9.54
C ARG A 510 -7.51 -7.40 -10.76
N PHE A 511 -7.08 -6.15 -10.70
CA PHE A 511 -6.14 -5.54 -11.63
C PHE A 511 -5.31 -4.50 -10.88
N ASP A 512 -4.00 -4.47 -11.16
CA ASP A 512 -3.02 -3.66 -10.44
C ASP A 512 -2.45 -2.55 -11.30
N ARG A 513 -2.34 -2.78 -12.61
CA ARG A 513 -1.74 -1.83 -13.55
C ARG A 513 -2.49 -1.81 -14.88
N ILE A 514 -2.53 -0.64 -15.51
CA ILE A 514 -2.82 -0.48 -16.94
C ILE A 514 -1.47 -0.39 -17.66
N GLN A 515 -1.18 -1.37 -18.52
CA GLN A 515 0.01 -1.35 -19.36
C GLN A 515 -0.21 -0.57 -20.63
N HIS A 516 -1.37 -0.76 -21.26
CA HIS A 516 -1.70 -0.08 -22.51
C HIS A 516 -3.20 0.20 -22.60
N PHE A 517 -3.55 1.36 -23.12
CA PHE A 517 -4.91 1.72 -23.48
C PHE A 517 -4.88 2.29 -24.90
N ASP A 518 -5.51 1.56 -25.83
CA ASP A 518 -5.70 1.96 -27.21
C ASP A 518 -7.17 2.34 -27.39
N GLY A 519 -7.48 3.62 -27.24
CA GLY A 519 -8.83 4.12 -27.41
C GLY A 519 -8.88 5.62 -27.20
N ASN A 520 -9.88 6.26 -27.79
CA ASN A 520 -10.17 7.66 -27.54
C ASN A 520 -11.45 7.74 -26.67
N PRO A 521 -11.42 8.41 -25.51
CA PRO A 521 -12.63 8.66 -24.74
C PRO A 521 -13.74 9.27 -25.61
N GLY A 522 -14.96 8.73 -25.49
CA GLY A 522 -16.11 9.10 -26.33
C GLY A 522 -16.20 8.35 -27.67
N GLU A 523 -15.16 7.66 -28.12
CA GLU A 523 -15.16 6.86 -29.34
C GLU A 523 -15.24 5.35 -29.04
N PHE A 524 -16.40 4.76 -29.31
CA PHE A 524 -16.68 3.34 -29.04
C PHE A 524 -16.44 2.47 -30.27
N THR A 525 -15.17 2.24 -30.60
CA THR A 525 -14.77 1.42 -31.77
C THR A 525 -14.51 -0.04 -31.38
N GLU A 526 -14.70 -0.98 -32.31
CA GLU A 526 -14.42 -2.41 -32.07
C GLU A 526 -12.91 -2.73 -31.97
N ASP A 527 -12.06 -1.74 -32.24
CA ASP A 527 -10.60 -1.83 -32.10
C ASP A 527 -10.11 -1.30 -30.75
N SER A 528 -11.00 -0.67 -29.95
CA SER A 528 -10.63 -0.14 -28.64
C SER A 528 -10.18 -1.27 -27.70
N ARG A 529 -8.97 -1.15 -27.18
CA ARG A 529 -8.28 -2.21 -26.44
C ARG A 529 -7.69 -1.70 -25.13
N LEU A 530 -7.71 -2.56 -24.12
CA LEU A 530 -7.05 -2.35 -22.83
C LEU A 530 -6.15 -3.54 -22.53
N VAL A 531 -4.95 -3.26 -22.02
CA VAL A 531 -4.04 -4.26 -21.47
C VAL A 531 -3.79 -3.96 -20.01
N THR A 532 -4.13 -4.90 -19.13
CA THR A 532 -3.95 -4.79 -17.69
C THR A 532 -3.05 -5.90 -17.16
N GLU A 533 -2.44 -5.65 -16.00
CA GLU A 533 -1.73 -6.68 -15.24
C GLU A 533 -2.32 -6.86 -13.83
N TYR A 534 -2.25 -8.08 -13.33
CA TYR A 534 -2.61 -8.44 -11.97
C TYR A 534 -1.57 -9.39 -11.38
N ASP A 535 -0.99 -9.02 -10.24
CA ASP A 535 -0.04 -9.85 -9.51
C ASP A 535 -0.79 -10.76 -8.55
N SER A 536 -0.70 -12.07 -8.81
CA SER A 536 -1.30 -13.08 -7.97
C SER A 536 -0.36 -13.45 -6.82
N ALA A 537 -0.47 -12.71 -5.72
CA ALA A 537 0.33 -12.96 -4.53
C ALA A 537 0.05 -14.36 -3.93
N PRO A 538 1.08 -15.19 -3.69
CA PRO A 538 0.95 -16.53 -3.10
C PRO A 538 0.21 -16.55 -1.75
N GLU A 539 0.41 -15.52 -0.92
CA GLU A 539 -0.15 -15.39 0.42
C GLU A 539 -1.54 -14.73 0.44
N TRP A 540 -2.13 -14.47 -0.72
CA TRP A 540 -3.41 -13.79 -0.75
C TRP A 540 -4.53 -14.67 -0.20
N TRP A 541 -5.52 -14.02 0.43
CA TRP A 541 -6.55 -14.69 1.23
C TRP A 541 -7.31 -15.80 0.48
N TYR A 542 -7.53 -15.65 -0.84
CA TYR A 542 -8.30 -16.64 -1.60
C TYR A 542 -7.56 -17.96 -1.81
N TYR A 543 -6.22 -18.00 -1.69
CA TYR A 543 -5.47 -19.27 -1.69
C TYR A 543 -5.57 -19.96 -0.32
N LEU A 544 -5.58 -19.18 0.76
CA LEU A 544 -5.67 -19.68 2.14
C LEU A 544 -7.07 -20.19 2.47
N ASP A 545 -8.09 -19.46 2.01
CA ASP A 545 -9.50 -19.80 2.23
C ASP A 545 -9.99 -20.92 1.30
N ASN A 546 -9.29 -21.25 0.21
CA ASN A 546 -9.70 -22.30 -0.71
C ASN A 546 -9.40 -23.72 -0.16
N GLY A 547 -10.15 -24.72 -0.64
CA GLY A 547 -10.03 -26.12 -0.20
C GLY A 547 -8.68 -26.77 -0.57
N ALA A 548 -8.02 -26.24 -1.60
CA ALA A 548 -6.65 -26.54 -2.01
C ALA A 548 -5.97 -25.22 -2.36
N PRO A 549 -4.63 -25.14 -2.39
CA PRO A 549 -3.94 -23.89 -2.69
C PRO A 549 -3.90 -23.64 -4.21
N THR A 550 -5.02 -23.84 -4.88
CA THR A 550 -5.27 -23.57 -6.30
C THR A 550 -6.12 -22.32 -6.43
N MET A 551 -6.11 -21.70 -7.62
CA MET A 551 -6.92 -20.51 -7.88
C MET A 551 -8.42 -20.87 -7.93
N PRO A 552 -9.28 -20.25 -7.10
CA PRO A 552 -10.73 -20.49 -7.17
C PRO A 552 -11.36 -19.85 -8.42
N ASN A 553 -12.48 -20.41 -8.88
CA ASN A 553 -13.07 -20.07 -10.18
C ASN A 553 -13.42 -18.58 -10.31
N PHE A 554 -14.00 -17.98 -9.26
CA PHE A 554 -14.40 -16.58 -9.29
C PHE A 554 -13.21 -15.62 -9.55
N VAL A 555 -11.98 -15.97 -9.16
CA VAL A 555 -10.84 -15.06 -9.36
C VAL A 555 -10.47 -14.95 -10.83
N TYR A 556 -10.52 -16.05 -11.60
CA TYR A 556 -10.35 -16.00 -13.06
C TYR A 556 -11.38 -15.08 -13.72
N GLN A 557 -12.64 -15.20 -13.29
CA GLN A 557 -13.73 -14.37 -13.79
C GLN A 557 -13.53 -12.91 -13.40
N GLU A 558 -13.18 -12.61 -12.15
CA GLU A 558 -13.02 -11.23 -11.67
C GLU A 558 -11.84 -10.50 -12.32
N ILE A 559 -10.72 -11.17 -12.60
CA ILE A 559 -9.63 -10.58 -13.39
C ILE A 559 -10.19 -10.14 -14.75
N ALA A 560 -10.87 -11.05 -15.46
CA ALA A 560 -11.46 -10.80 -16.77
C ALA A 560 -12.51 -9.67 -16.78
N LEU A 561 -13.45 -9.74 -15.84
CA LEU A 561 -14.65 -8.91 -15.76
C LEU A 561 -14.33 -7.48 -15.32
N GLN A 562 -13.48 -7.30 -14.33
CA GLN A 562 -13.13 -5.97 -13.84
C GLN A 562 -12.35 -5.15 -14.88
N SER A 563 -11.40 -5.77 -15.60
CA SER A 563 -10.69 -5.11 -16.70
C SER A 563 -11.62 -4.81 -17.89
N SER A 564 -12.61 -5.66 -18.16
CA SER A 564 -13.67 -5.38 -19.15
C SER A 564 -14.48 -4.13 -18.79
N LEU A 565 -14.89 -4.03 -17.52
CA LEU A 565 -15.59 -2.86 -17.00
C LEU A 565 -14.75 -1.59 -17.07
N LEU A 566 -13.46 -1.70 -16.73
CA LEU A 566 -12.51 -0.59 -16.77
C LEU A 566 -12.33 -0.02 -18.18
N LEU A 567 -12.27 -0.87 -19.22
CA LEU A 567 -12.24 -0.40 -20.61
C LEU A 567 -13.51 0.40 -20.95
N GLY A 568 -14.69 -0.08 -20.53
CA GLY A 568 -15.93 0.66 -20.71
C GLY A 568 -15.92 2.04 -20.03
N TYR A 569 -15.25 2.17 -18.88
CA TYR A 569 -15.09 3.45 -18.17
C TYR A 569 -14.11 4.39 -18.87
N LEU A 570 -12.94 3.88 -19.29
CA LEU A 570 -11.92 4.65 -20.02
C LEU A 570 -12.45 5.21 -21.34
N LEU A 571 -13.36 4.48 -22.01
CA LEU A 571 -14.03 4.96 -23.22
C LEU A 571 -15.13 6.00 -22.94
N GLY A 572 -15.42 6.31 -21.67
CA GLY A 572 -16.45 7.28 -21.29
C GLY A 572 -17.88 6.72 -21.28
N GLY A 573 -18.07 5.40 -21.11
CA GLY A 573 -19.40 4.79 -21.05
C GLY A 573 -20.35 5.46 -20.03
N PRO A 574 -19.93 5.69 -18.77
CA PRO A 574 -20.74 6.42 -17.79
C PRO A 574 -21.06 7.87 -18.18
N LEU A 575 -20.19 8.52 -18.96
CA LEU A 575 -20.35 9.93 -19.36
C LEU A 575 -21.48 10.16 -20.36
N LEU A 576 -22.03 9.08 -20.96
CA LEU A 576 -23.16 9.17 -21.87
C LEU A 576 -24.50 9.50 -21.17
N PHE A 577 -24.57 9.37 -19.84
CA PHE A 577 -25.77 9.67 -19.06
C PHE A 577 -25.42 10.55 -17.83
N PRO A 578 -24.95 11.80 -18.05
CA PRO A 578 -24.38 12.63 -16.99
C PRO A 578 -25.41 13.11 -15.93
N GLU A 579 -26.70 12.99 -16.22
CA GLU A 579 -27.78 13.41 -15.32
C GLU A 579 -28.38 12.26 -14.49
N ASP A 580 -28.00 11.02 -14.78
CA ASP A 580 -28.61 9.81 -14.21
C ASP A 580 -27.68 9.09 -13.21
N ASP A 581 -28.27 8.52 -12.15
CA ASP A 581 -27.58 7.52 -11.34
C ASP A 581 -27.45 6.21 -12.13
N LEU A 582 -26.21 5.84 -12.47
CA LEU A 582 -25.91 4.67 -13.27
C LEU A 582 -25.54 3.44 -12.45
N TYR A 583 -26.10 2.32 -12.85
CA TYR A 583 -25.85 1.01 -12.29
C TYR A 583 -25.31 0.10 -13.38
N VAL A 584 -24.14 -0.51 -13.12
CA VAL A 584 -23.51 -1.39 -14.10
C VAL A 584 -23.71 -2.84 -13.71
N ARG A 585 -24.27 -3.62 -14.63
CA ARG A 585 -24.51 -5.06 -14.43
C ARG A 585 -23.84 -5.85 -15.52
N ASN A 586 -23.18 -6.92 -15.12
CA ASN A 586 -22.89 -7.99 -16.04
C ASN A 586 -24.20 -8.69 -16.40
N LEU A 587 -24.40 -9.02 -17.68
CA LEU A 587 -25.65 -9.59 -18.18
C LEU A 587 -25.46 -10.97 -18.76
N ASP A 588 -24.45 -11.17 -19.59
CA ASP A 588 -24.21 -12.42 -20.29
C ASP A 588 -22.71 -12.62 -20.46
N GLY A 589 -22.27 -13.87 -20.54
CA GLY A 589 -20.90 -14.15 -20.91
C GLY A 589 -20.58 -15.63 -21.00
N TYR A 590 -19.36 -15.90 -21.43
CA TYR A 590 -18.78 -17.23 -21.39
C TYR A 590 -17.28 -17.13 -21.20
N ALA A 591 -16.69 -18.17 -20.63
CA ALA A 591 -15.26 -18.27 -20.49
C ALA A 591 -14.78 -19.72 -20.50
N THR A 592 -13.52 -19.91 -20.88
CA THR A 592 -12.88 -21.22 -20.94
C THR A 592 -11.46 -21.11 -20.39
N LEU A 593 -11.13 -21.97 -19.42
CA LEU A 593 -9.75 -22.23 -19.05
C LEU A 593 -9.15 -23.16 -20.10
N THR A 594 -8.15 -22.70 -20.84
CA THR A 594 -7.63 -23.40 -22.03
C THR A 594 -6.52 -24.39 -21.70
N ARG A 595 -5.88 -24.25 -20.53
CA ARG A 595 -4.83 -25.14 -20.01
C ARG A 595 -4.75 -25.08 -18.49
N PRO A 596 -4.14 -26.09 -17.83
CA PRO A 596 -3.72 -25.95 -16.44
C PRO A 596 -2.73 -24.78 -16.28
N VAL A 597 -2.83 -24.07 -15.16
CA VAL A 597 -1.94 -22.94 -14.85
C VAL A 597 -1.76 -22.82 -13.33
N GLU A 598 -0.50 -22.72 -12.89
CA GLU A 598 -0.15 -22.24 -11.55
C GLU A 598 0.07 -20.73 -11.64
N LEU A 599 -0.64 -19.96 -10.81
CA LEU A 599 -0.63 -18.50 -10.85
C LEU A 599 0.02 -17.87 -9.62
N ARG A 600 0.24 -18.60 -8.52
CA ARG A 600 0.90 -18.07 -7.32
C ARG A 600 2.27 -17.52 -7.67
N GLY A 601 2.50 -16.25 -7.31
CA GLY A 601 3.75 -15.55 -7.55
C GLY A 601 3.91 -15.03 -8.97
N LYS A 602 2.90 -15.19 -9.84
CA LYS A 602 2.95 -14.74 -11.23
C LYS A 602 2.12 -13.49 -11.46
N THR A 603 2.48 -12.79 -12.53
CA THR A 603 1.70 -11.70 -13.09
C THR A 603 0.81 -12.22 -14.21
N VAL A 604 -0.48 -12.00 -14.08
CA VAL A 604 -1.48 -12.24 -15.13
C VAL A 604 -1.56 -11.00 -16.00
N ARG A 605 -1.19 -11.14 -17.27
CA ARG A 605 -1.43 -10.12 -18.29
C ARG A 605 -2.77 -10.38 -18.97
N GLN A 606 -3.62 -9.38 -19.05
CA GLN A 606 -4.92 -9.48 -19.70
C GLN A 606 -5.01 -8.51 -20.88
N GLU A 607 -5.55 -9.00 -21.98
CA GLU A 607 -5.99 -8.19 -23.12
C GLU A 607 -7.52 -8.17 -23.18
N THR A 608 -8.11 -6.98 -23.21
CA THR A 608 -9.55 -6.75 -23.32
C THR A 608 -9.81 -5.92 -24.57
N VAL A 609 -10.81 -6.29 -25.38
CA VAL A 609 -11.21 -5.55 -26.58
C VAL A 609 -12.72 -5.32 -26.58
N LEU A 610 -13.16 -4.10 -26.90
CA LEU A 610 -14.57 -3.80 -27.12
C LEU A 610 -15.03 -4.49 -28.42
N ARG A 611 -16.11 -5.28 -28.35
CA ARG A 611 -16.64 -6.04 -29.50
C ARG A 611 -17.91 -5.46 -30.08
N SER A 612 -18.68 -4.75 -29.26
CA SER A 612 -19.87 -4.05 -29.74
C SER A 612 -20.29 -3.01 -28.73
N HIS A 613 -20.79 -1.88 -29.21
CA HIS A 613 -21.39 -0.82 -28.45
C HIS A 613 -22.80 -0.56 -28.98
N LEU A 614 -23.81 -0.74 -28.15
CA LEU A 614 -25.22 -0.62 -28.53
C LEU A 614 -25.91 0.35 -27.56
N PRO A 615 -25.99 1.64 -27.91
CA PRO A 615 -26.83 2.59 -27.19
C PRO A 615 -28.30 2.37 -27.62
N GLY A 616 -29.22 2.22 -26.67
CA GLY A 616 -30.64 2.02 -27.00
C GLY A 616 -31.58 2.24 -25.82
N SER A 617 -32.75 2.85 -26.07
CA SER A 617 -33.84 3.01 -25.09
C SER A 617 -33.45 3.58 -23.70
N GLY A 618 -32.38 4.38 -23.59
CA GLY A 618 -31.93 4.92 -22.30
C GLY A 618 -31.08 3.94 -21.48
N VAL A 619 -30.57 2.87 -22.09
CA VAL A 619 -29.54 1.99 -21.53
C VAL A 619 -28.37 1.88 -22.52
N LEU A 620 -27.20 1.53 -22.01
CA LEU A 620 -26.03 1.23 -22.82
C LEU A 620 -25.63 -0.22 -22.64
N LEU A 621 -25.41 -0.94 -23.74
CA LEU A 621 -24.88 -2.29 -23.74
C LEU A 621 -23.50 -2.33 -24.41
N GLN A 622 -22.54 -2.97 -23.75
CA GLN A 622 -21.17 -3.13 -24.27
C GLN A 622 -20.71 -4.58 -24.12
N ARG A 623 -20.29 -5.17 -25.23
CA ARG A 623 -19.71 -6.52 -25.25
C ARG A 623 -18.21 -6.42 -25.33
N PHE A 624 -17.50 -7.21 -24.54
CA PHE A 624 -16.05 -7.28 -24.51
C PHE A 624 -15.59 -8.71 -24.76
N GLY A 625 -14.45 -8.86 -25.45
CA GLY A 625 -13.69 -10.10 -25.48
C GLY A 625 -12.43 -9.95 -24.65
N PHE A 626 -12.02 -11.02 -23.97
CA PHE A 626 -10.83 -11.00 -23.12
C PHE A 626 -9.97 -12.25 -23.31
N ARG A 627 -8.66 -12.08 -23.10
CA ARG A 627 -7.64 -13.15 -23.12
C ARG A 627 -6.64 -12.89 -21.99
N LEU A 628 -6.37 -13.90 -21.17
CA LEU A 628 -5.45 -13.82 -20.04
C LEU A 628 -4.26 -14.75 -20.27
N PHE A 629 -3.08 -14.22 -19.97
CA PHE A 629 -1.78 -14.84 -20.17
C PHE A 629 -1.00 -14.84 -18.86
N ALA A 630 -0.25 -15.90 -18.64
CA ALA A 630 0.76 -15.98 -17.60
C ALA A 630 1.99 -16.63 -18.24
N ASP A 631 3.17 -16.06 -17.99
CA ASP A 631 4.43 -16.45 -18.63
C ASP A 631 4.35 -16.45 -20.18
N GLY A 632 3.59 -15.51 -20.75
CA GLY A 632 3.38 -15.39 -22.20
C GLY A 632 2.41 -16.41 -22.81
N GLU A 633 1.88 -17.35 -22.03
CA GLU A 633 0.98 -18.40 -22.52
C GLU A 633 -0.48 -18.13 -22.16
N LEU A 634 -1.37 -18.17 -23.16
CA LEU A 634 -2.83 -18.06 -22.98
C LEU A 634 -3.33 -19.17 -22.05
N PHE A 635 -4.12 -18.82 -21.04
CA PHE A 635 -4.74 -19.80 -20.15
C PHE A 635 -6.24 -19.59 -19.93
N TYR A 636 -6.78 -18.40 -20.19
CA TYR A 636 -8.20 -18.12 -20.02
C TYR A 636 -8.69 -17.14 -21.08
N GLU A 637 -9.84 -17.42 -21.68
CA GLU A 637 -10.44 -16.54 -22.69
C GLU A 637 -11.96 -16.59 -22.67
N GLY A 638 -12.59 -15.56 -23.21
CA GLY A 638 -14.04 -15.49 -23.24
C GLY A 638 -14.60 -14.16 -23.73
N GLN A 639 -15.89 -14.00 -23.49
CA GLN A 639 -16.63 -12.77 -23.76
C GLN A 639 -17.60 -12.45 -22.64
N THR A 640 -17.90 -11.16 -22.50
CA THR A 640 -18.80 -10.66 -21.49
C THR A 640 -19.63 -9.48 -22.01
N LEU A 641 -20.85 -9.32 -21.52
CA LEU A 641 -21.76 -8.22 -21.85
C LEU A 641 -22.08 -7.46 -20.58
N TYR A 642 -21.78 -6.16 -20.58
CA TYR A 642 -22.20 -5.23 -19.55
C TYR A 642 -23.34 -4.36 -20.03
N GLY A 643 -24.24 -4.03 -19.11
CA GLY A 643 -25.23 -2.99 -19.29
C GLY A 643 -25.07 -1.88 -18.26
N TYR A 644 -25.29 -0.64 -18.70
CA TYR A 644 -25.34 0.57 -17.88
C TYR A 644 -26.79 1.02 -17.85
N PHE A 645 -27.35 1.09 -16.64
CA PHE A 645 -28.78 1.26 -16.41
C PHE A 645 -29.03 2.46 -15.49
N PRO A 646 -29.93 3.39 -15.85
CA PRO A 646 -30.50 4.31 -14.88
C PRO A 646 -31.25 3.55 -13.78
N GLY A 647 -31.27 4.08 -12.55
CA GLY A 647 -31.88 3.39 -11.40
C GLY A 647 -33.33 2.93 -11.58
N GLU A 648 -34.17 3.67 -12.32
CA GLU A 648 -35.56 3.28 -12.61
C GLU A 648 -35.67 1.96 -13.39
N TRP A 649 -34.69 1.62 -14.23
CA TRP A 649 -34.68 0.36 -14.98
C TRP A 649 -34.57 -0.85 -14.04
N LEU A 650 -33.80 -0.72 -12.95
CA LEU A 650 -33.60 -1.80 -12.00
C LEU A 650 -34.87 -2.10 -11.19
N LYS A 651 -35.72 -1.09 -10.92
CA LYS A 651 -36.99 -1.28 -10.19
C LYS A 651 -37.98 -2.18 -10.94
N HIS A 652 -37.84 -2.30 -12.25
CA HIS A 652 -38.70 -3.11 -13.11
C HIS A 652 -38.06 -4.42 -13.53
N GLN A 653 -36.97 -4.84 -12.88
CA GLN A 653 -36.30 -6.11 -13.17
C GLN A 653 -37.24 -7.29 -12.88
N ARG A 654 -37.38 -8.20 -13.86
CA ARG A 654 -38.32 -9.33 -13.81
C ARG A 654 -37.65 -10.71 -13.79
N GLY A 655 -36.34 -10.77 -13.58
CA GLY A 655 -35.61 -12.05 -13.63
C GLY A 655 -35.59 -12.68 -15.02
N LEU A 656 -35.19 -13.95 -15.08
CA LEU A 656 -35.09 -14.72 -16.33
C LEU A 656 -36.45 -15.10 -16.91
N ASP A 657 -37.48 -15.19 -16.07
CA ASP A 657 -38.80 -15.74 -16.42
C ASP A 657 -39.89 -14.66 -16.53
N ALA A 658 -39.50 -13.41 -16.78
CA ALA A 658 -40.40 -12.27 -16.94
C ALA A 658 -41.40 -12.10 -15.76
N GLY A 659 -40.93 -12.39 -14.54
CA GLY A 659 -41.68 -12.25 -13.29
C GLY A 659 -42.55 -13.46 -12.96
N LYS A 660 -42.54 -14.49 -13.82
CA LYS A 660 -43.25 -15.74 -13.54
C LYS A 660 -42.41 -16.59 -12.60
N TYR A 661 -43.04 -17.14 -11.57
CA TYR A 661 -42.41 -18.13 -10.72
C TYR A 661 -42.08 -19.38 -11.53
N ARG A 662 -40.84 -19.86 -11.39
CA ARG A 662 -40.40 -21.14 -11.93
C ARG A 662 -40.01 -22.02 -10.75
N PRO A 663 -40.72 -23.14 -10.52
CA PRO A 663 -40.36 -24.06 -9.45
C PRO A 663 -39.01 -24.71 -9.74
N SER A 664 -38.29 -25.05 -8.68
CA SER A 664 -37.11 -25.91 -8.72
C SER A 664 -37.50 -27.34 -9.06
N TRP A 665 -36.53 -28.15 -9.50
CA TRP A 665 -36.78 -29.56 -9.80
C TRP A 665 -37.29 -30.35 -8.58
N LEU A 666 -36.84 -30.01 -7.36
CA LEU A 666 -37.32 -30.63 -6.12
C LEU A 666 -38.77 -30.31 -5.80
N GLU A 667 -39.24 -29.11 -6.13
CA GLU A 667 -40.65 -28.75 -5.94
C GLU A 667 -41.55 -29.51 -6.91
N GLU A 668 -41.06 -29.76 -8.13
CA GLU A 668 -41.77 -30.57 -9.13
C GLU A 668 -41.72 -32.07 -8.81
N HIS A 669 -40.68 -32.52 -8.10
CA HIS A 669 -40.44 -33.93 -7.76
C HIS A 669 -40.31 -34.11 -6.24
N PRO A 670 -41.42 -34.03 -5.48
CA PRO A 670 -41.36 -34.13 -4.03
C PRO A 670 -40.92 -35.51 -3.57
N ASN A 671 -40.00 -35.56 -2.60
CA ASN A 671 -39.45 -36.77 -1.97
C ASN A 671 -38.85 -37.80 -2.96
N PRO A 672 -37.90 -37.40 -3.82
CA PRO A 672 -37.26 -38.32 -4.73
C PRO A 672 -36.40 -39.35 -3.96
N ALA A 673 -36.23 -40.54 -4.54
CA ALA A 673 -35.47 -41.61 -3.90
C ALA A 673 -34.00 -41.19 -3.69
N GLY A 674 -33.44 -41.52 -2.53
CA GLY A 674 -32.05 -41.20 -2.18
C GLY A 674 -31.81 -39.74 -1.78
N MET A 675 -32.85 -38.90 -1.76
CA MET A 675 -32.76 -37.52 -1.28
C MET A 675 -32.27 -37.47 0.17
N HIS A 676 -31.29 -36.62 0.43
CA HIS A 676 -30.85 -36.29 1.77
C HIS A 676 -30.26 -34.89 1.81
N THR A 677 -30.29 -34.27 2.99
CA THR A 677 -29.89 -32.88 3.21
C THR A 677 -28.69 -32.82 4.14
N LEU A 678 -27.74 -31.96 3.78
CA LEU A 678 -26.41 -31.84 4.37
C LEU A 678 -26.24 -30.42 4.91
N PRO A 679 -26.05 -30.24 6.23
CA PRO A 679 -25.89 -28.93 6.84
C PRO A 679 -24.44 -28.44 6.67
N ILE A 680 -24.08 -27.94 5.50
CA ILE A 680 -22.70 -27.58 5.14
C ILE A 680 -22.08 -26.58 6.12
N ARG A 681 -22.77 -25.47 6.43
CA ARG A 681 -22.22 -24.39 7.25
C ARG A 681 -21.96 -24.76 8.70
N SER A 682 -22.79 -25.64 9.28
CA SER A 682 -22.69 -26.03 10.69
C SER A 682 -21.93 -27.34 10.91
N ASP A 683 -21.40 -27.96 9.85
CA ASP A 683 -20.73 -29.24 9.91
C ASP A 683 -19.27 -29.13 9.43
N ASP A 684 -18.36 -29.02 10.40
CA ASP A 684 -16.92 -28.85 10.19
C ASP A 684 -16.27 -29.91 9.28
N ARG A 685 -16.89 -31.09 9.11
CA ARG A 685 -16.30 -32.17 8.30
C ARG A 685 -16.09 -31.78 6.84
N TRP A 686 -16.87 -30.82 6.33
CA TRP A 686 -16.73 -30.35 4.94
C TRP A 686 -15.49 -29.50 4.72
N PHE A 687 -14.99 -28.86 5.78
CA PHE A 687 -13.83 -27.97 5.73
C PHE A 687 -12.54 -28.66 6.21
N ARG A 688 -12.63 -29.94 6.60
CA ARG A 688 -11.49 -30.77 6.97
C ARG A 688 -11.19 -31.76 5.85
N PRO A 689 -9.91 -32.14 5.63
CA PRO A 689 -9.57 -33.14 4.63
C PRO A 689 -10.36 -34.44 4.84
N GLN A 690 -11.11 -34.87 3.82
CA GLN A 690 -11.82 -36.15 3.85
C GLN A 690 -10.84 -37.33 3.95
N PRO A 691 -11.22 -38.41 4.65
CA PRO A 691 -10.44 -39.64 4.62
C PRO A 691 -10.22 -40.15 3.19
N ASN A 692 -9.05 -40.70 2.91
CA ASN A 692 -8.59 -41.24 1.62
C ASN A 692 -8.33 -40.19 0.52
N THR A 693 -9.26 -39.25 0.28
CA THR A 693 -9.13 -38.29 -0.82
C THR A 693 -8.37 -37.04 -0.44
N GLY A 694 -8.48 -36.58 0.81
CA GLY A 694 -7.97 -35.29 1.24
C GLY A 694 -8.77 -34.08 0.75
N LEU A 695 -9.86 -34.29 0.00
CA LEU A 695 -10.74 -33.23 -0.46
C LEU A 695 -11.39 -32.49 0.72
N ARG A 696 -11.55 -31.18 0.56
CA ARG A 696 -12.29 -30.31 1.46
C ARG A 696 -12.83 -29.12 0.68
N LEU A 697 -13.87 -28.49 1.20
CA LEU A 697 -14.43 -27.26 0.65
C LEU A 697 -13.60 -26.05 1.08
N ALA A 698 -13.80 -24.95 0.35
CA ALA A 698 -13.33 -23.63 0.75
C ALA A 698 -14.02 -23.16 2.04
N SER A 699 -13.33 -22.33 2.81
CA SER A 699 -13.73 -21.82 4.13
C SER A 699 -13.55 -20.30 4.22
N GLY A 700 -13.62 -19.72 5.42
CA GLY A 700 -13.38 -18.29 5.63
C GLY A 700 -14.33 -17.41 4.80
N ARG A 701 -13.76 -16.51 3.99
CA ARG A 701 -14.50 -15.59 3.11
C ARG A 701 -15.17 -16.31 1.94
N LEU A 702 -14.72 -17.52 1.60
CA LEU A 702 -15.32 -18.38 0.57
C LEU A 702 -16.36 -19.34 1.12
N HIS A 703 -16.84 -19.16 2.35
CA HIS A 703 -17.94 -19.96 2.86
C HIS A 703 -19.28 -19.54 2.23
N LEU A 704 -19.57 -20.08 1.03
CA LEU A 704 -20.61 -19.59 0.10
C LEU A 704 -21.87 -20.47 0.00
N VAL A 705 -21.97 -21.53 0.81
CA VAL A 705 -23.10 -22.47 0.82
C VAL A 705 -23.44 -22.86 2.27
N ASP A 706 -24.73 -22.88 2.63
CA ASP A 706 -25.17 -23.16 4.00
C ASP A 706 -25.72 -24.57 4.17
N GLU A 707 -26.60 -24.97 3.27
CA GLU A 707 -27.25 -26.28 3.27
C GLU A 707 -27.36 -26.77 1.83
N VAL A 708 -27.17 -28.08 1.64
CA VAL A 708 -27.28 -28.72 0.33
C VAL A 708 -28.13 -29.98 0.45
N THR A 709 -29.14 -30.09 -0.40
CA THR A 709 -29.91 -31.31 -0.63
C THR A 709 -29.39 -31.99 -1.88
N VAL A 710 -28.95 -33.24 -1.73
CA VAL A 710 -28.42 -34.07 -2.81
C VAL A 710 -29.44 -35.14 -3.18
N VAL A 711 -29.64 -35.35 -4.48
CA VAL A 711 -30.46 -36.43 -5.02
C VAL A 711 -29.62 -37.21 -6.05
N PRO A 712 -28.98 -38.32 -5.64
CA PRO A 712 -28.25 -39.18 -6.57
C PRO A 712 -29.19 -39.71 -7.67
N GLY A 713 -28.82 -39.58 -8.94
CA GLY A 713 -29.68 -39.96 -10.07
C GLY A 713 -30.88 -39.04 -10.32
N GLY A 714 -31.02 -37.92 -9.60
CA GLY A 714 -32.05 -36.90 -9.84
C GLY A 714 -31.70 -35.92 -10.97
N GLY A 715 -32.52 -34.87 -11.09
CA GLY A 715 -32.31 -33.74 -12.00
C GLY A 715 -32.73 -34.00 -13.44
N ALA A 716 -32.63 -32.97 -14.28
CA ALA A 716 -33.14 -32.99 -15.65
C ALA A 716 -32.49 -34.07 -16.56
N PHE A 717 -31.31 -34.57 -16.19
CA PHE A 717 -30.56 -35.58 -16.96
C PHE A 717 -30.48 -36.94 -16.27
N GLY A 718 -31.07 -37.09 -15.07
CA GLY A 718 -31.06 -38.35 -14.32
C GLY A 718 -29.68 -38.82 -13.84
N LYS A 719 -28.67 -37.94 -13.82
CA LYS A 719 -27.30 -38.27 -13.37
C LYS A 719 -27.01 -37.78 -11.95
N GLY A 720 -27.85 -36.92 -11.41
CA GLY A 720 -27.68 -36.33 -10.09
C GLY A 720 -28.19 -34.89 -10.06
N TYR A 721 -28.62 -34.49 -8.88
CA TYR A 721 -29.16 -33.16 -8.64
C TYR A 721 -28.74 -32.63 -7.29
N VAL A 722 -28.56 -31.31 -7.24
CA VAL A 722 -28.17 -30.57 -6.05
C VAL A 722 -29.09 -29.37 -5.93
N HIS A 723 -29.68 -29.15 -4.77
CA HIS A 723 -30.33 -27.88 -4.42
C HIS A 723 -29.67 -27.34 -3.17
N GLY A 724 -29.28 -26.07 -3.19
CA GLY A 724 -28.65 -25.45 -2.03
C GLY A 724 -29.24 -24.11 -1.66
N THR A 725 -28.93 -23.71 -0.44
CA THR A 725 -29.33 -22.42 0.10
C THR A 725 -28.14 -21.70 0.72
N ARG A 726 -28.22 -20.37 0.75
CA ARG A 726 -27.30 -19.48 1.43
C ARG A 726 -28.09 -18.34 2.05
N ALA A 727 -27.96 -18.10 3.35
CA ALA A 727 -28.45 -16.89 3.99
C ALA A 727 -27.60 -15.69 3.53
N ILE A 728 -28.26 -14.57 3.26
CA ILE A 728 -27.61 -13.31 2.87
C ILE A 728 -27.64 -12.37 4.06
N SER A 729 -26.46 -11.92 4.48
CA SER A 729 -26.29 -10.96 5.56
C SER A 729 -25.85 -9.61 4.99
N PRO A 730 -26.42 -8.47 5.43
CA PRO A 730 -25.89 -7.16 5.13
C PRO A 730 -24.40 -6.97 5.51
N ASP A 731 -23.91 -7.79 6.44
CA ASP A 731 -22.52 -7.79 6.91
C ASP A 731 -21.60 -8.72 6.11
N ASP A 732 -22.11 -9.39 5.06
CA ASP A 732 -21.25 -10.19 4.17
C ASP A 732 -20.13 -9.31 3.58
N TRP A 733 -18.88 -9.78 3.71
CA TRP A 733 -17.67 -8.99 3.49
C TRP A 733 -17.63 -8.27 2.14
N TYR A 734 -18.16 -8.90 1.09
CA TYR A 734 -18.13 -8.37 -0.27
C TYR A 734 -19.00 -7.12 -0.46
N PHE A 735 -20.04 -6.91 0.35
CA PHE A 735 -20.88 -5.71 0.23
C PHE A 735 -20.15 -4.40 0.57
N ASN A 736 -19.01 -4.49 1.27
CA ASN A 736 -18.21 -3.32 1.63
C ASN A 736 -17.02 -3.05 0.69
N VAL A 737 -16.68 -3.99 -0.20
CA VAL A 737 -15.49 -3.90 -1.06
C VAL A 737 -15.77 -4.09 -2.55
N HIS A 738 -16.92 -4.65 -2.93
CA HIS A 738 -17.27 -4.88 -4.33
C HIS A 738 -17.69 -3.57 -5.04
N ASN A 739 -18.66 -2.85 -4.48
CA ASN A 739 -19.06 -1.51 -4.93
C ASN A 739 -19.80 -0.83 -3.78
N ASP A 740 -19.17 0.18 -3.17
CA ASP A 740 -19.69 0.82 -1.94
C ASP A 740 -20.93 1.68 -2.20
N LEU A 741 -21.04 2.24 -3.41
CA LEU A 741 -22.20 3.01 -3.85
C LEU A 741 -23.32 2.14 -4.40
N ASP A 742 -23.09 0.85 -4.69
CA ASP A 742 -24.08 -0.05 -5.26
C ASP A 742 -23.89 -1.47 -4.73
N LYS A 743 -24.34 -1.65 -3.48
CA LYS A 743 -24.13 -2.88 -2.72
C LYS A 743 -24.96 -4.04 -3.28
N VAL A 744 -24.30 -4.88 -4.08
CA VAL A 744 -24.83 -6.14 -4.59
C VAL A 744 -23.79 -7.26 -4.43
N MET A 745 -24.25 -8.49 -4.28
CA MET A 745 -23.36 -9.66 -4.33
C MET A 745 -22.76 -9.76 -5.75
N PRO A 746 -21.44 -9.90 -5.88
CA PRO A 746 -20.81 -10.18 -7.17
C PRO A 746 -21.39 -11.45 -7.81
N GLY A 747 -21.75 -11.38 -9.10
CA GLY A 747 -22.29 -12.53 -9.84
C GLY A 747 -21.33 -13.72 -9.87
N THR A 748 -20.03 -13.46 -9.87
CA THR A 748 -18.96 -14.46 -9.82
C THR A 748 -18.95 -15.26 -8.51
N LEU A 749 -19.27 -14.65 -7.37
CA LEU A 749 -19.45 -15.37 -6.10
C LEU A 749 -20.72 -16.21 -6.12
N GLY A 750 -21.77 -15.78 -6.84
CA GLY A 750 -22.95 -16.59 -7.08
C GLY A 750 -22.62 -17.84 -7.90
N ILE A 751 -21.73 -17.72 -8.89
CA ILE A 751 -21.20 -18.88 -9.64
C ILE A 751 -20.30 -19.75 -8.75
N GLU A 752 -19.48 -19.15 -7.89
CA GLU A 752 -18.64 -19.89 -6.95
C GLU A 752 -19.46 -20.74 -5.96
N SER A 753 -20.62 -20.27 -5.52
CA SER A 753 -21.57 -21.10 -4.75
C SER A 753 -22.01 -22.36 -5.53
N LEU A 754 -22.21 -22.26 -6.85
CA LEU A 754 -22.54 -23.40 -7.70
C LEU A 754 -21.38 -24.37 -7.82
N VAL A 755 -20.16 -23.86 -7.97
CA VAL A 755 -18.92 -24.68 -7.97
C VAL A 755 -18.82 -25.46 -6.67
N GLN A 756 -18.98 -24.81 -5.51
CA GLN A 756 -18.94 -25.47 -4.21
C GLN A 756 -20.06 -26.51 -4.03
N ALA A 757 -21.27 -26.22 -4.50
CA ALA A 757 -22.36 -27.19 -4.48
C ALA A 757 -22.06 -28.44 -5.31
N LEU A 758 -21.36 -28.28 -6.45
CA LEU A 758 -20.92 -29.40 -7.27
C LEU A 758 -19.75 -30.16 -6.60
N GLN A 759 -18.86 -29.46 -5.89
CA GLN A 759 -17.83 -30.09 -5.04
C GLN A 759 -18.46 -30.92 -3.91
N VAL A 760 -19.50 -30.39 -3.24
CA VAL A 760 -20.29 -31.14 -2.24
C VAL A 760 -20.84 -32.42 -2.85
N TYR A 761 -21.43 -32.35 -4.04
CA TYR A 761 -21.95 -33.54 -4.72
C TYR A 761 -20.85 -34.61 -4.94
N VAL A 762 -19.67 -34.21 -5.44
CA VAL A 762 -18.54 -35.12 -5.65
C VAL A 762 -18.07 -35.77 -4.34
N MET A 763 -17.96 -34.97 -3.28
CA MET A 763 -17.52 -35.38 -1.95
C MET A 763 -18.52 -36.29 -1.23
N ASP A 764 -19.81 -35.98 -1.34
CA ASP A 764 -20.91 -36.71 -0.70
C ASP A 764 -21.13 -38.07 -1.36
N THR A 765 -21.22 -38.09 -2.69
CA THR A 765 -21.49 -39.32 -3.45
C THR A 765 -20.26 -40.23 -3.60
N GLY A 766 -19.10 -39.80 -3.08
CA GLY A 766 -17.86 -40.58 -3.13
C GLY A 766 -17.32 -40.78 -4.54
N LEU A 767 -17.61 -39.87 -5.48
CA LEU A 767 -17.19 -40.02 -6.88
C LEU A 767 -15.68 -40.05 -7.08
N ALA A 768 -14.88 -39.56 -6.13
CA ALA A 768 -13.42 -39.60 -6.19
C ALA A 768 -12.80 -40.62 -5.19
N ALA A 769 -13.61 -41.45 -4.52
CA ALA A 769 -13.16 -42.27 -3.40
C ALA A 769 -12.06 -43.30 -3.76
N ASP A 770 -12.00 -43.72 -5.03
CA ASP A 770 -11.05 -44.68 -5.58
C ASP A 770 -9.81 -44.04 -6.21
N MET A 771 -9.69 -42.71 -6.20
CA MET A 771 -8.61 -41.97 -6.85
C MET A 771 -7.39 -41.71 -5.94
N GLY A 772 -7.42 -42.16 -4.69
CA GLY A 772 -6.40 -41.81 -3.69
C GLY A 772 -6.43 -40.32 -3.35
N ARG A 773 -5.27 -39.73 -3.04
CA ARG A 773 -5.18 -38.31 -2.66
C ARG A 773 -5.35 -37.40 -3.88
N VAL A 774 -6.32 -36.50 -3.81
CA VAL A 774 -6.73 -35.63 -4.92
C VAL A 774 -7.07 -34.22 -4.44
N VAL A 775 -7.16 -33.28 -5.38
CA VAL A 775 -7.56 -31.89 -5.16
C VAL A 775 -8.62 -31.46 -6.18
N PHE A 776 -9.40 -30.43 -5.83
CA PHE A 776 -10.24 -29.73 -6.80
C PHE A 776 -9.42 -28.70 -7.59
N GLU A 777 -9.66 -28.67 -8.90
CA GLU A 777 -9.08 -27.71 -9.83
C GLU A 777 -10.16 -27.10 -10.73
N ALA A 778 -9.83 -25.95 -11.32
CA ALA A 778 -10.65 -25.34 -12.34
C ALA A 778 -10.68 -26.22 -13.61
N PRO A 779 -11.85 -26.47 -14.20
CA PRO A 779 -12.00 -27.41 -15.32
C PRO A 779 -11.37 -26.87 -16.60
N VAL A 780 -10.46 -27.63 -17.19
CA VAL A 780 -9.81 -27.27 -18.46
C VAL A 780 -10.67 -27.70 -19.65
N GLY A 781 -10.83 -26.79 -20.63
CA GLY A 781 -11.52 -27.05 -21.89
C GLY A 781 -13.04 -27.04 -21.82
N VAL A 782 -13.62 -26.69 -20.66
CA VAL A 782 -15.07 -26.53 -20.50
C VAL A 782 -15.44 -25.05 -20.66
N GLN A 783 -16.37 -24.76 -21.57
CA GLN A 783 -16.89 -23.41 -21.76
C GLN A 783 -18.12 -23.17 -20.89
N THR A 784 -17.92 -22.58 -19.73
CA THR A 784 -19.02 -22.14 -18.86
C THR A 784 -19.68 -20.91 -19.45
N ARG A 785 -21.02 -20.91 -19.55
CA ARG A 785 -21.81 -19.77 -20.01
C ARG A 785 -22.73 -19.30 -18.90
N TRP A 786 -22.86 -17.98 -18.70
CA TRP A 786 -23.75 -17.42 -17.71
C TRP A 786 -24.66 -16.33 -18.30
N THR A 787 -25.85 -16.25 -17.73
CA THR A 787 -26.88 -15.26 -18.02
C THR A 787 -27.40 -14.72 -16.69
N TYR A 788 -27.36 -13.41 -16.51
CA TYR A 788 -27.84 -12.68 -15.35
C TYR A 788 -29.00 -11.76 -15.74
N ARG A 789 -30.15 -11.91 -15.06
CA ARG A 789 -31.31 -11.01 -15.20
C ARG A 789 -31.83 -10.53 -13.84
N GLY A 790 -30.97 -10.58 -12.83
CA GLY A 790 -31.27 -10.26 -11.45
C GLY A 790 -30.01 -9.95 -10.64
N GLN A 791 -30.21 -9.56 -9.39
CA GLN A 791 -29.15 -9.27 -8.43
C GLN A 791 -29.55 -9.75 -7.03
N ILE A 792 -28.55 -10.06 -6.20
CA ILE A 792 -28.73 -10.31 -4.76
C ILE A 792 -28.30 -9.06 -4.01
N GLU A 793 -29.24 -8.49 -3.27
CA GLU A 793 -29.08 -7.29 -2.45
C GLU A 793 -29.02 -7.63 -0.96
N PRO A 794 -28.50 -6.74 -0.10
CA PRO A 794 -28.40 -6.97 1.34
C PRO A 794 -29.72 -7.37 2.02
N HIS A 795 -30.86 -6.99 1.44
CA HIS A 795 -32.18 -7.25 1.99
C HIS A 795 -32.85 -8.52 1.44
N ASP A 796 -32.25 -9.23 0.48
CA ASP A 796 -32.85 -10.42 -0.13
C ASP A 796 -32.85 -11.64 0.81
N LYS A 797 -32.21 -11.56 1.99
CA LYS A 797 -32.17 -12.55 3.11
C LYS A 797 -31.67 -13.96 2.79
N GLN A 798 -31.89 -14.47 1.58
CA GLN A 798 -31.54 -15.81 1.15
C GLN A 798 -31.32 -15.85 -0.37
N MET A 799 -30.34 -16.65 -0.78
CA MET A 799 -30.13 -17.11 -2.14
C MET A 799 -30.39 -18.62 -2.17
N THR A 800 -31.13 -19.08 -3.17
CA THR A 800 -31.29 -20.52 -3.43
C THR A 800 -30.77 -20.84 -4.82
N PHE A 801 -30.34 -22.08 -5.03
CA PHE A 801 -29.80 -22.51 -6.31
C PHE A 801 -30.03 -24.01 -6.52
N GLU A 802 -30.00 -24.42 -7.78
CA GLU A 802 -30.05 -25.82 -8.15
C GLU A 802 -29.02 -26.14 -9.24
N LEU A 803 -28.61 -27.41 -9.30
CA LEU A 803 -27.75 -27.96 -10.32
C LEU A 803 -28.31 -29.30 -10.79
N SER A 804 -28.48 -29.47 -12.09
CA SER A 804 -28.76 -30.75 -12.74
C SER A 804 -27.50 -31.23 -13.46
N ILE A 805 -26.94 -32.36 -13.01
CA ILE A 805 -25.69 -32.90 -13.54
C ILE A 805 -25.93 -33.45 -14.94
N SER A 806 -25.26 -32.88 -15.93
CA SER A 806 -25.37 -33.30 -17.34
C SER A 806 -24.31 -34.32 -17.70
N GLU A 807 -23.16 -34.32 -17.02
CA GLU A 807 -22.07 -35.26 -17.31
C GLU A 807 -21.22 -35.60 -16.08
N ILE A 808 -20.84 -36.88 -15.98
CA ILE A 808 -19.80 -37.37 -15.08
C ILE A 808 -18.83 -38.16 -15.97
N ARG A 809 -17.61 -37.66 -16.15
CA ARG A 809 -16.60 -38.26 -17.01
C ARG A 809 -15.38 -38.65 -16.18
N ARG A 810 -15.05 -39.95 -16.20
CA ARG A 810 -13.85 -40.51 -15.58
C ARG A 810 -12.82 -40.85 -16.64
N GLU A 811 -11.63 -40.31 -16.48
CA GLU A 811 -10.45 -40.54 -17.31
C GLU A 811 -9.27 -40.93 -16.40
N PRO A 812 -8.19 -41.55 -16.92
CA PRO A 812 -7.02 -41.85 -16.11
C PRO A 812 -6.47 -40.59 -15.42
N GLY A 813 -6.51 -40.56 -14.08
CA GLY A 813 -6.03 -39.43 -13.28
C GLY A 813 -6.91 -38.17 -13.34
N ARG A 814 -8.18 -38.27 -13.77
CA ARG A 814 -9.09 -37.14 -13.87
C ARG A 814 -10.55 -37.54 -13.69
N LEU A 815 -11.28 -36.77 -12.89
CA LEU A 815 -12.75 -36.81 -12.84
C LEU A 815 -13.28 -35.42 -13.17
N LEU A 816 -14.16 -35.35 -14.17
CA LEU A 816 -14.85 -34.13 -14.57
C LEU A 816 -16.36 -34.30 -14.32
N VAL A 817 -16.97 -33.35 -13.62
CA VAL A 817 -18.41 -33.30 -13.41
C VAL A 817 -18.94 -31.98 -13.96
N ILE A 818 -19.95 -32.04 -14.83
CA ILE A 818 -20.57 -30.88 -15.49
C ILE A 818 -22.05 -30.84 -15.15
N ALA A 819 -22.57 -29.64 -14.90
CA ALA A 819 -23.98 -29.41 -14.60
C ALA A 819 -24.52 -28.17 -15.32
N HIS A 820 -25.86 -28.09 -15.40
CA HIS A 820 -26.59 -26.85 -15.67
C HIS A 820 -27.23 -26.39 -14.38
N ALA A 821 -27.18 -25.08 -14.13
CA ALA A 821 -27.53 -24.52 -12.86
C ALA A 821 -28.38 -23.26 -12.98
N ASN A 822 -29.15 -23.00 -11.94
CA ASN A 822 -30.00 -21.83 -11.81
C ASN A 822 -29.83 -21.25 -10.40
N VAL A 823 -29.99 -19.92 -10.27
CA VAL A 823 -29.95 -19.22 -8.98
C VAL A 823 -31.18 -18.33 -8.86
N TRP A 824 -31.74 -18.27 -7.66
CA TRP A 824 -32.89 -17.46 -7.30
C TRP A 824 -32.56 -16.54 -6.14
N LYS A 825 -33.18 -15.37 -6.17
CA LYS A 825 -33.54 -14.62 -4.96
C LYS A 825 -34.99 -14.95 -4.59
N PRO A 826 -35.51 -14.54 -3.41
CA PRO A 826 -36.85 -14.93 -3.00
C PRO A 826 -37.90 -14.64 -4.08
N GLY A 827 -38.52 -15.70 -4.61
CA GLY A 827 -39.59 -15.63 -5.60
C GLY A 827 -39.16 -15.37 -7.06
N MET A 828 -37.86 -15.27 -7.38
CA MET A 828 -37.42 -14.89 -8.74
C MET A 828 -36.12 -15.56 -9.16
N ARG A 829 -36.13 -16.25 -10.31
CA ARG A 829 -34.93 -16.82 -10.93
C ARG A 829 -34.11 -15.70 -11.57
N ILE A 830 -32.84 -15.59 -11.17
CA ILE A 830 -31.98 -14.47 -11.54
C ILE A 830 -30.79 -14.89 -12.40
N TYR A 831 -30.21 -16.07 -12.17
CA TYR A 831 -29.07 -16.58 -12.95
C TYR A 831 -29.41 -17.91 -13.62
N GLU A 832 -28.85 -18.10 -14.81
CA GLU A 832 -28.79 -19.37 -15.50
C GLU A 832 -27.33 -19.58 -15.92
N VAL A 833 -26.77 -20.73 -15.56
CA VAL A 833 -25.38 -21.08 -15.84
C VAL A 833 -25.36 -22.45 -16.51
N ASN A 834 -24.79 -22.49 -17.70
CA ASN A 834 -24.66 -23.71 -18.49
C ASN A 834 -23.21 -24.18 -18.46
N ASP A 835 -23.05 -25.50 -18.41
CA ASP A 835 -21.75 -26.16 -18.42
C ASP A 835 -20.83 -25.74 -17.26
N ILE A 836 -21.40 -25.47 -16.07
CA ILE A 836 -20.60 -25.26 -14.86
C ILE A 836 -19.97 -26.59 -14.46
N ALA A 837 -18.69 -26.59 -14.12
CA ALA A 837 -17.96 -27.83 -13.90
C ALA A 837 -16.96 -27.74 -12.74
N VAL A 838 -16.66 -28.92 -12.20
CA VAL A 838 -15.56 -29.14 -11.25
C VAL A 838 -14.69 -30.27 -11.78
N GLU A 839 -13.39 -30.15 -11.55
CA GLU A 839 -12.42 -31.15 -11.93
C GLU A 839 -11.64 -31.64 -10.70
N VAL A 840 -11.42 -32.95 -10.63
CA VAL A 840 -10.64 -33.58 -9.57
C VAL A 840 -9.41 -34.25 -10.18
N ARG A 841 -8.23 -33.94 -9.62
CA ARG A 841 -6.93 -34.45 -10.08
C ARG A 841 -6.06 -34.95 -8.91
N PRO A 842 -5.13 -35.88 -9.15
CA PRO A 842 -4.13 -36.31 -8.15
C PRO A 842 -3.36 -35.14 -7.55
N ALA A 843 -3.15 -35.17 -6.23
CA ALA A 843 -2.46 -34.09 -5.51
C ALA A 843 -0.97 -33.96 -5.87
N ASP A 844 -0.33 -35.06 -6.27
CA ASP A 844 1.13 -35.13 -6.56
C ASP A 844 1.54 -34.28 -7.77
N ALA A 845 0.59 -33.82 -8.60
CA ALA A 845 0.85 -32.86 -9.67
C ALA A 845 1.27 -31.46 -9.16
N HIS A 846 1.13 -31.19 -7.84
CA HIS A 846 1.42 -29.89 -7.22
C HIS A 846 2.59 -29.91 -6.21
N GLU A 847 3.13 -31.07 -5.85
CA GLU A 847 4.18 -31.18 -4.81
C GLU A 847 5.59 -30.76 -5.29
N GLU A 848 5.84 -30.64 -6.59
CA GLU A 848 7.17 -30.19 -7.10
C GLU A 848 7.41 -28.66 -6.99
N VAL A 849 6.41 -27.85 -6.61
CA VAL A 849 6.50 -26.37 -6.72
C VAL A 849 6.34 -25.63 -5.38
N VAL A 850 6.13 -26.33 -4.26
CA VAL A 850 5.86 -25.68 -2.97
C VAL A 850 7.02 -25.94 -2.00
N TRP A 851 7.72 -24.85 -1.66
CA TRP A 851 8.89 -24.72 -0.75
C TRP A 851 10.29 -24.82 -1.41
N GLN A 852 10.68 -23.75 -2.09
CA GLN A 852 12.02 -23.18 -1.96
C GLN A 852 11.91 -21.71 -1.54
#